data_AF-A0A017SEQ5-F1
#
_entry.id   AF-A0A017SEQ5-F1
#
_cell.length_a   1.000
_cell.length_b   1.000
_cell.length_c   1.000
_cell.angle_alpha   90.00
_cell.angle_beta   90.00
_cell.angle_gamma   90.00
#
_symmetry.space_group_name_H-M   'P 1'
#
loop_
_entity.id
_entity.type
_entity.pdbx_description
1 polymer ?
#
loop_
_entity_poly.entity_id
_entity_poly.type
_entity_poly.pdbx_seq_one_letter_code
_entity_poly.pdbx_strand_id
1 'polypeptide(L)'
;MDENNFRTSDSTAFAHLIWSAQLLHYLSCQQSQSPLSPSTVNPSDAENSDEEFASDVNTVLGPPDTGIKEKFLDCLAEILSHTRGWHHVTATGLREGFNDVVVDVVRNAGFDTNEADPHSAKDSAYFVKIENFMRANRLLGNSKLAHLSMSDFEEETIIYNAARLKKTLSDLRHVLTSKARKSNLLLRSQPTSSIMNLVQQALTQGTDTEDSLVYIIRLAYHSARRPSAHNYLIETFGNTIGDRGWRLIHFLARPISACRLLEETARRLPAFRKLKIQAHRPPFPVILDNKHLIPIHEAWERLGLPVATPSTRETLNKFNDKFKKACSKPFSTHAEIQLVLKYLDHSHPQPSLYYLGCSKKACLLCENFMQKSPLQFRTRGGHGKCYPAWSIAHSHLKSLEELLAGFAKTLVQRIVESDDASRRLFGQPLAESSVISSLGRSVLQDFELRKHLLNDQKQRSDTFRTQFYLQNDPSLVIPKRSKTASFCYVIELSDCIMCGSNAGRLCTRCQSSRYCSNECQAADWPSHKLLCRKYAEKSPRPSDNHKLAIEFPQDKSYPSLIWVYCEKRLDDCNRPWEYAKAESFLGRDNPILERKLIQRNRRRDQLLPNTIEAVFRDTFLIDGSKPNRSLYRSLGSSGTTSCDWRGPGIILRKRGIGSDPSFYGDISLADYRHVLDYFLSYRDDDVKEIEKGFQIDKSRNTISGVKVTCFGTQKLNGAGPFVHVSVGPTHVARGALSSEGEISPISYLVGLPVRAWKISSNDEWLNRPDWDFNTHPDSNSTACKLFMDPNINSPRWGWAPLHWQCGIGDVLLIRADDNDLSVDDAELLCRFCEWKLLPMFEDAMGAGWVKRNKQEVVDFITRENMEKFREELMSRGQDNEVI
;
A
#
# COMPACT_ATOMS: atom_id res chain seq x y z
N MET A 1 -17.33 21.22 46.70
CA MET A 1 -16.20 20.93 45.80
C MET A 1 -15.45 19.80 46.46
N ASP A 2 -15.83 18.56 46.15
CA ASP A 2 -15.33 17.40 46.87
C ASP A 2 -13.89 17.09 46.43
N GLU A 3 -13.00 16.87 47.40
CA GLU A 3 -11.57 16.57 47.23
C GLU A 3 -11.29 15.22 46.49
N ASN A 4 -12.31 14.55 45.95
CA ASN A 4 -12.23 13.20 45.37
C ASN A 4 -12.17 13.15 43.82
N ASN A 5 -12.13 14.28 43.10
CA ASN A 5 -12.29 14.27 41.64
C ASN A 5 -10.99 14.28 40.82
N PHE A 6 -9.82 14.34 41.45
CA PHE A 6 -8.52 14.40 40.75
C PHE A 6 -7.48 13.52 41.46
N ARG A 7 -6.50 13.01 40.70
CA ARG A 7 -5.34 12.30 41.25
C ARG A 7 -4.11 13.19 41.22
N THR A 8 -3.38 13.26 42.33
CA THR A 8 -2.11 14.00 42.40
C THR A 8 -0.95 13.10 41.99
N SER A 9 -0.15 13.53 41.02
CA SER A 9 1.09 12.87 40.63
C SER A 9 2.29 13.53 41.27
N ASP A 10 3.05 12.76 42.04
CA ASP A 10 4.33 13.19 42.61
C ASP A 10 5.54 12.70 41.78
N SER A 11 5.29 11.94 40.70
CA SER A 11 6.28 11.38 39.79
C SER A 11 7.03 12.45 38.98
N THR A 12 8.36 12.39 39.02
CA THR A 12 9.25 13.27 38.24
C THR A 12 9.10 13.06 36.74
N ALA A 13 8.92 11.82 36.28
CA ALA A 13 8.73 11.52 34.85
C ALA A 13 7.44 12.16 34.31
N PHE A 14 6.37 12.13 35.12
CA PHE A 14 5.13 12.80 34.79
C PHE A 14 5.27 14.33 34.79
N ALA A 15 6.00 14.91 35.74
CA ALA A 15 6.31 16.34 35.75
C ALA A 15 7.08 16.77 34.49
N HIS A 16 8.11 16.00 34.10
CA HIS A 16 8.88 16.26 32.88
C HIS A 16 8.01 16.22 31.62
N LEU A 17 7.08 15.27 31.56
CA LEU A 17 6.12 15.16 30.46
C LEU A 17 5.24 16.41 30.35
N ILE A 18 4.63 16.85 31.45
CA ILE A 18 3.76 18.03 31.46
C ILE A 18 4.53 19.29 31.09
N TRP A 19 5.71 19.51 31.69
CA TRP A 19 6.54 20.67 31.36
C TRP A 19 6.91 20.70 29.88
N SER A 20 7.33 19.54 29.32
CA SER A 20 7.70 19.44 27.91
C SER A 20 6.51 19.71 26.98
N ALA A 21 5.31 19.21 27.30
CA ALA A 21 4.11 19.45 26.51
C ALA A 21 3.71 20.94 26.50
N GLN A 22 3.80 21.64 27.65
CA GLN A 22 3.53 23.08 27.75
C GLN A 22 4.56 23.90 26.94
N LEU A 23 5.85 23.59 27.09
CA LEU A 23 6.92 24.27 26.36
C LEU A 23 6.75 24.12 24.85
N LEU A 24 6.49 22.89 24.38
CA LEU A 24 6.26 22.61 22.96
C LEU A 24 5.03 23.37 22.43
N HIS A 25 3.96 23.47 23.22
CA HIS A 25 2.80 24.29 22.87
C HIS A 25 3.16 25.77 22.71
N TYR A 26 3.90 26.37 23.65
CA TYR A 26 4.28 27.78 23.58
C TYR A 26 5.20 28.10 22.39
N LEU A 27 6.15 27.21 22.09
CA LEU A 27 7.06 27.36 20.95
C LEU A 27 6.34 27.21 19.61
N SER A 28 5.34 26.32 19.53
CA SER A 28 4.54 26.14 18.31
C SER A 28 3.62 27.33 17.97
N CYS A 29 3.15 28.08 18.97
CA CYS A 29 2.23 29.21 18.77
C CYS A 29 2.89 30.46 18.11
N GLN A 30 4.22 30.60 18.18
CA GLN A 30 4.97 31.72 17.59
C GLN A 30 5.20 31.56 16.08
N GLN A 31 5.33 30.33 15.57
CA GLN A 31 5.58 30.09 14.14
C GLN A 31 4.40 30.48 13.24
N SER A 32 3.22 30.71 13.83
CA SER A 32 2.01 31.20 13.18
C SER A 32 1.83 32.73 13.21
N GLN A 33 2.76 33.50 13.81
CA GLN A 33 2.67 34.97 13.88
C GLN A 33 3.93 35.65 13.32
N SER A 34 3.86 36.02 12.03
CA SER A 34 4.63 37.13 11.42
C SER A 34 3.65 38.19 10.91
N PRO A 35 4.03 39.48 10.86
CA PRO A 35 3.14 40.58 11.21
C PRO A 35 2.21 41.04 10.08
N LEU A 36 0.91 41.09 10.36
CA LEU A 36 -0.06 41.97 9.70
C LEU A 36 -0.77 42.80 10.78
N SER A 37 -1.00 44.06 10.45
CA SER A 37 -1.34 45.23 11.29
C SER A 37 -2.63 45.13 12.11
N PRO A 38 -2.81 46.02 13.12
CA PRO A 38 -3.79 45.84 14.18
C PRO A 38 -5.16 46.40 13.80
N SER A 39 -6.23 45.60 13.87
CA SER A 39 -7.56 46.05 14.34
C SER A 39 -8.61 44.94 14.34
N THR A 40 -9.49 45.05 15.33
CA THR A 40 -10.79 44.38 15.53
C THR A 40 -10.78 42.89 15.90
N VAL A 41 -11.00 42.69 17.21
CA VAL A 41 -11.45 41.46 17.87
C VAL A 41 -12.60 40.83 17.07
N ASN A 42 -12.39 39.60 16.57
CA ASN A 42 -13.44 38.74 16.03
C ASN A 42 -13.31 37.32 16.63
N PRO A 43 -14.41 36.70 17.11
CA PRO A 43 -14.42 35.34 17.61
C PRO A 43 -14.62 34.37 16.44
N SER A 44 -13.55 33.71 15.99
CA SER A 44 -13.67 32.63 15.02
C SER A 44 -12.59 31.57 15.21
N ASP A 45 -12.94 30.50 15.93
CA ASP A 45 -12.39 29.15 15.69
C ASP A 45 -12.88 28.67 14.32
N ALA A 46 -12.41 29.31 13.26
CA ALA A 46 -12.57 28.84 11.89
C ALA A 46 -11.53 27.74 11.66
N GLU A 47 -12.01 26.52 11.49
CA GLU A 47 -11.23 25.36 11.08
C GLU A 47 -10.59 25.65 9.69
N ASN A 48 -9.31 26.02 9.70
CA ASN A 48 -8.49 26.19 8.50
C ASN A 48 -8.44 24.88 7.72
N SER A 49 -8.68 25.00 6.42
CA SER A 49 -9.05 23.92 5.53
C SER A 49 -8.56 24.25 4.14
N ASP A 50 -7.40 23.69 3.81
CA ASP A 50 -6.78 23.79 2.48
C ASP A 50 -6.44 22.38 1.95
N GLU A 51 -6.77 22.22 0.66
CA GLU A 51 -6.25 21.30 -0.37
C GLU A 51 -6.39 19.77 -0.22
N GLU A 52 -7.38 19.23 -0.94
CA GLU A 52 -7.65 17.81 -1.19
C GLU A 52 -7.22 17.47 -2.63
N PHE A 53 -6.10 16.76 -2.85
CA PHE A 53 -5.84 15.90 -4.03
C PHE A 53 -4.46 15.18 -3.95
N ALA A 54 -4.17 14.44 -2.87
CA ALA A 54 -3.13 13.39 -2.89
C ALA A 54 -3.01 12.73 -1.50
N SER A 55 -3.61 11.55 -1.29
CA SER A 55 -3.05 10.53 -0.39
C SER A 55 -3.96 9.28 -0.35
N ASP A 56 -3.91 8.46 -1.38
CA ASP A 56 -4.44 7.07 -1.32
C ASP A 56 -3.32 6.03 -1.49
N VAL A 57 -2.07 6.42 -1.17
CA VAL A 57 -0.87 5.59 -1.35
C VAL A 57 -0.51 4.75 -0.11
N ASN A 58 -1.13 4.98 1.06
CA ASN A 58 -0.70 4.33 2.32
C ASN A 58 -1.56 3.14 2.80
N THR A 59 -2.58 2.71 2.06
CA THR A 59 -3.43 1.56 2.45
C THR A 59 -3.03 0.26 1.74
N VAL A 60 -1.73 -0.01 1.60
CA VAL A 60 -1.19 -1.06 0.71
C VAL A 60 -0.86 -2.39 1.41
N LEU A 61 -0.92 -2.51 2.74
CA LEU A 61 -0.32 -3.66 3.44
C LEU A 61 -1.22 -4.34 4.50
N GLY A 62 -2.49 -4.61 4.20
CA GLY A 62 -3.37 -5.37 5.10
C GLY A 62 -4.25 -6.41 4.39
N PRO A 63 -4.70 -7.48 5.07
CA PRO A 63 -5.73 -8.39 4.56
C PRO A 63 -6.95 -7.62 4.01
N PRO A 64 -7.63 -8.10 2.97
CA PRO A 64 -8.70 -7.36 2.27
C PRO A 64 -9.84 -6.88 3.19
N ASP A 65 -10.09 -7.56 4.31
CA ASP A 65 -11.14 -7.18 5.28
C ASP A 65 -10.68 -6.12 6.29
N THR A 66 -9.38 -5.86 6.39
CA THR A 66 -8.79 -4.93 7.38
C THR A 66 -9.24 -3.49 7.13
N GLY A 67 -9.24 -3.05 5.87
CA GLY A 67 -9.67 -1.68 5.53
C GLY A 67 -11.15 -1.43 5.82
N ILE A 68 -12.02 -2.46 5.74
CA ILE A 68 -13.44 -2.33 6.09
C ILE A 68 -13.59 -2.22 7.61
N LYS A 69 -12.83 -3.01 8.38
CA LYS A 69 -12.82 -2.95 9.85
C LYS A 69 -12.32 -1.59 10.36
N GLU A 70 -11.24 -1.06 9.78
CA GLU A 70 -10.71 0.27 10.12
C GLU A 70 -11.75 1.37 9.86
N LYS A 71 -12.36 1.38 8.66
CA LYS A 71 -13.44 2.32 8.31
C LYS A 71 -14.66 2.18 9.23
N PHE A 72 -15.04 0.96 9.59
CA PHE A 72 -16.13 0.70 10.54
C PHE A 72 -15.83 1.31 11.92
N LEU A 73 -14.60 1.14 12.43
CA LEU A 73 -14.20 1.69 13.72
C LEU A 73 -14.22 3.22 13.73
N ASP A 74 -13.71 3.87 12.68
CA ASP A 74 -13.76 5.32 12.53
C ASP A 74 -15.20 5.84 12.43
N CYS A 75 -16.02 5.16 11.63
CA CYS A 75 -17.43 5.46 11.45
C CYS A 75 -18.19 5.41 12.78
N LEU A 76 -17.98 4.33 13.56
CA LEU A 76 -18.59 4.19 14.87
C LEU A 76 -18.09 5.28 15.83
N ALA A 77 -16.80 5.59 15.83
CA ALA A 77 -16.24 6.66 16.66
C ALA A 77 -16.88 8.02 16.34
N GLU A 78 -17.07 8.33 15.05
CA GLU A 78 -17.70 9.57 14.61
C GLU A 78 -19.17 9.68 15.02
N ILE A 79 -19.97 8.63 14.81
CA ILE A 79 -21.39 8.61 15.22
C ILE A 79 -21.49 8.81 16.73
N LEU A 80 -20.65 8.12 17.50
CA LEU A 80 -20.63 8.18 18.96
C LEU A 80 -20.05 9.48 19.50
N SER A 81 -19.63 10.41 18.64
CA SER A 81 -19.19 11.76 19.00
C SER A 81 -20.32 12.76 18.73
N HIS A 82 -21.47 12.61 19.40
CA HIS A 82 -22.71 13.29 19.02
C HIS A 82 -22.76 14.82 19.23
N THR A 83 -21.76 15.38 19.93
CA THR A 83 -21.65 16.83 20.22
C THR A 83 -20.28 17.34 19.79
N ARG A 84 -20.19 18.63 19.41
CA ARG A 84 -18.88 19.24 19.09
C ARG A 84 -18.07 19.51 20.36
N GLY A 85 -16.76 19.55 20.22
CA GLY A 85 -15.85 19.92 21.29
C GLY A 85 -15.00 18.75 21.79
N TRP A 86 -13.97 19.11 22.54
CA TRP A 86 -12.95 18.18 23.00
C TRP A 86 -13.50 17.09 23.94
N HIS A 87 -14.48 17.40 24.79
CA HIS A 87 -15.11 16.46 25.72
C HIS A 87 -15.78 15.27 25.04
N HIS A 88 -16.21 15.42 23.78
CA HIS A 88 -16.98 14.42 23.06
C HIS A 88 -16.14 13.65 22.03
N VAL A 89 -14.81 13.83 22.02
CA VAL A 89 -13.93 13.01 21.18
C VAL A 89 -14.00 11.56 21.64
N THR A 90 -14.20 10.65 20.68
CA THR A 90 -14.42 9.23 20.89
C THR A 90 -13.36 8.42 20.17
N ALA A 91 -12.91 7.34 20.79
CA ALA A 91 -12.05 6.33 20.18
C ALA A 91 -12.67 4.93 20.32
N THR A 92 -12.37 4.05 19.36
CA THR A 92 -12.90 2.68 19.27
C THR A 92 -11.79 1.68 19.00
N GLY A 93 -11.87 0.49 19.60
CA GLY A 93 -10.93 -0.61 19.38
C GLY A 93 -11.65 -1.95 19.20
N LEU A 94 -11.09 -2.84 18.39
CA LEU A 94 -11.76 -4.07 17.97
C LEU A 94 -11.21 -5.31 18.69
N ARG A 95 -12.14 -6.16 19.15
CA ARG A 95 -11.86 -7.52 19.61
C ARG A 95 -12.78 -8.51 18.91
N GLU A 96 -12.19 -9.50 18.27
CA GLU A 96 -12.92 -10.54 17.53
C GLU A 96 -12.86 -11.86 18.30
N GLY A 97 -14.04 -12.45 18.52
CA GLY A 97 -14.21 -13.83 18.94
C GLY A 97 -14.46 -14.74 17.74
N PHE A 98 -14.77 -16.02 18.00
CA PHE A 98 -14.98 -17.01 16.93
C PHE A 98 -16.19 -16.67 16.04
N ASN A 99 -17.22 -16.02 16.59
CA ASN A 99 -18.47 -15.70 15.86
C ASN A 99 -19.09 -14.36 16.28
N ASP A 100 -18.39 -13.56 17.08
CA ASP A 100 -18.87 -12.34 17.68
C ASP A 100 -17.77 -11.27 17.68
N VAL A 101 -18.20 -10.02 17.77
CA VAL A 101 -17.31 -8.87 17.73
C VAL A 101 -17.64 -7.99 18.92
N VAL A 102 -16.62 -7.64 19.69
CA VAL A 102 -16.74 -6.62 20.74
C VAL A 102 -15.96 -5.39 20.32
N VAL A 103 -16.60 -4.22 20.41
CA VAL A 103 -15.93 -2.95 20.16
C VAL A 103 -15.84 -2.18 21.46
N ASP A 104 -14.62 -1.98 21.93
CA ASP A 104 -14.34 -1.14 23.08
C ASP A 104 -14.45 0.32 22.66
N VAL A 105 -15.28 1.09 23.37
CA VAL A 105 -15.51 2.51 23.08
C VAL A 105 -15.17 3.37 24.29
N VAL A 106 -14.49 4.48 24.06
CA VAL A 106 -14.18 5.48 25.09
C VAL A 106 -14.43 6.89 24.57
N ARG A 107 -14.82 7.79 25.47
CA ARG A 107 -15.02 9.21 25.18
C ARG A 107 -14.29 10.04 26.22
N ASN A 108 -13.71 11.18 25.84
CA ASN A 108 -12.93 12.03 26.74
C ASN A 108 -13.65 12.35 28.07
N ALA A 109 -14.95 12.66 28.00
CA ALA A 109 -15.78 12.93 29.18
C ALA A 109 -16.60 11.71 29.65
N GLY A 110 -16.42 10.54 29.04
CA GLY A 110 -17.20 9.33 29.29
C GLY A 110 -18.54 9.29 28.56
N PHE A 111 -19.16 8.11 28.60
CA PHE A 111 -20.50 7.88 28.09
C PHE A 111 -21.50 7.87 29.23
N ASP A 112 -22.69 8.44 28.99
CA ASP A 112 -23.82 8.32 29.88
C ASP A 112 -24.39 6.90 29.79
N THR A 113 -23.96 6.04 30.70
CA THR A 113 -24.28 4.62 30.71
C THR A 113 -24.87 4.24 32.05
N ASN A 114 -25.98 3.50 32.00
CA ASN A 114 -26.57 2.88 33.17
C ASN A 114 -26.51 1.35 32.99
N GLU A 115 -25.68 0.70 33.80
CA GLU A 115 -25.48 -0.76 33.75
C GLU A 115 -26.73 -1.53 34.22
N ALA A 116 -27.56 -0.91 35.07
CA ALA A 116 -28.78 -1.54 35.61
C ALA A 116 -29.99 -1.40 34.66
N ASP A 117 -30.07 -0.30 33.92
CA ASP A 117 -31.09 -0.09 32.87
C ASP A 117 -30.47 0.64 31.66
N PRO A 118 -29.99 -0.10 30.64
CA PRO A 118 -29.39 0.48 29.46
C PRO A 118 -30.31 1.40 28.66
N HIS A 119 -31.64 1.32 28.84
CA HIS A 119 -32.59 2.17 28.11
C HIS A 119 -32.81 3.54 28.77
N SER A 120 -32.40 3.70 30.03
CA SER A 120 -32.57 4.94 30.80
C SER A 120 -31.57 6.04 30.46
N ALA A 121 -30.37 5.67 29.99
CA ALA A 121 -29.28 6.60 29.70
C ALA A 121 -29.06 6.74 28.19
N LYS A 122 -28.79 7.98 27.73
CA LYS A 122 -28.85 8.34 26.31
C LYS A 122 -27.88 7.52 25.44
N ASP A 123 -26.64 7.33 25.91
CA ASP A 123 -25.61 6.65 25.12
C ASP A 123 -25.83 5.12 25.11
N SER A 124 -26.14 4.51 26.27
CA SER A 124 -26.40 3.07 26.33
C SER A 124 -27.63 2.66 25.52
N ALA A 125 -28.68 3.50 25.51
CA ALA A 125 -29.87 3.24 24.70
C ALA A 125 -29.52 3.22 23.21
N TYR A 126 -28.64 4.12 22.77
CA TYR A 126 -28.20 4.18 21.38
C TYR A 126 -27.25 3.04 21.00
N PHE A 127 -26.38 2.58 21.91
CA PHE A 127 -25.56 1.37 21.68
C PHE A 127 -26.45 0.16 21.35
N VAL A 128 -27.53 -0.04 22.13
CA VAL A 128 -28.48 -1.12 21.89
C VAL A 128 -29.14 -0.99 20.51
N LYS A 129 -29.47 0.23 20.06
CA LYS A 129 -30.00 0.48 18.71
C LYS A 129 -29.01 0.06 17.62
N ILE A 130 -27.72 0.39 17.76
CA ILE A 130 -26.66 -0.05 16.82
C ILE A 130 -26.54 -1.58 16.82
N GLU A 131 -26.45 -2.22 17.98
CA GLU A 131 -26.33 -3.67 18.09
C GLU A 131 -27.53 -4.40 17.45
N ASN A 132 -28.74 -3.90 17.68
CA ASN A 132 -29.96 -4.44 17.09
C ASN A 132 -29.98 -4.26 15.57
N PHE A 133 -29.59 -3.09 15.06
CA PHE A 133 -29.47 -2.84 13.62
C PHE A 133 -28.46 -3.80 12.96
N MET A 134 -27.28 -3.98 13.57
CA MET A 134 -26.28 -4.93 13.07
C MET A 134 -26.80 -6.37 13.07
N ARG A 135 -27.57 -6.76 14.10
CA ARG A 135 -28.17 -8.09 14.22
C ARG A 135 -29.30 -8.34 13.22
N ALA A 136 -30.08 -7.32 12.88
CA ALA A 136 -31.20 -7.40 11.95
C ALA A 136 -30.77 -7.71 10.51
N ASN A 137 -29.51 -7.44 10.15
CA ASN A 137 -28.91 -7.71 8.85
C ASN A 137 -28.59 -9.22 8.59
N ARG A 138 -29.31 -10.14 9.24
CA ARG A 138 -29.21 -11.59 9.00
C ARG A 138 -30.11 -12.00 7.83
N LEU A 139 -29.52 -12.23 6.65
CA LEU A 139 -30.05 -12.99 5.51
C LEU A 139 -31.56 -12.86 5.23
N LEU A 140 -31.89 -12.12 4.15
CA LEU A 140 -33.14 -12.18 3.40
C LEU A 140 -33.69 -13.63 3.35
N GLY A 141 -34.68 -13.94 4.19
CA GLY A 141 -35.21 -15.29 4.28
C GLY A 141 -36.36 -15.53 5.24
N ASN A 142 -36.76 -14.58 6.10
CA ASN A 142 -38.02 -14.72 6.86
C ASN A 142 -38.61 -13.36 7.28
N SER A 143 -39.80 -13.07 6.78
CA SER A 143 -40.55 -11.82 6.86
C SER A 143 -41.31 -11.58 8.17
N LYS A 144 -40.84 -12.10 9.32
CA LYS A 144 -41.59 -12.02 10.59
C LYS A 144 -40.83 -11.55 11.83
N LEU A 145 -39.56 -11.15 11.71
CA LEU A 145 -38.84 -10.44 12.78
C LEU A 145 -38.49 -9.02 12.31
N ALA A 146 -39.50 -8.19 12.36
CA ALA A 146 -39.47 -6.75 12.10
C ALA A 146 -39.06 -6.03 13.41
N HIS A 147 -38.61 -4.77 13.51
CA HIS A 147 -38.60 -3.59 12.66
C HIS A 147 -37.49 -2.65 13.17
N LEU A 148 -36.45 -2.41 12.39
CA LEU A 148 -35.90 -1.07 12.23
C LEU A 148 -35.71 -0.99 10.73
N SER A 149 -36.64 -0.35 10.04
CA SER A 149 -36.41 -0.03 8.63
C SER A 149 -35.11 0.78 8.59
N MET A 150 -34.32 0.65 7.51
CA MET A 150 -33.13 1.47 7.35
C MET A 150 -33.43 2.96 7.57
N SER A 151 -34.61 3.41 7.15
CA SER A 151 -35.10 4.78 7.36
C SER A 151 -35.24 5.11 8.85
N ASP A 152 -35.76 4.18 9.67
CA ASP A 152 -35.95 4.37 11.10
C ASP A 152 -34.61 4.46 11.84
N PHE A 153 -33.63 3.62 11.46
CA PHE A 153 -32.30 3.67 12.07
C PHE A 153 -31.50 4.93 11.64
N GLU A 154 -31.67 5.39 10.40
CA GLU A 154 -31.14 6.67 9.93
C GLU A 154 -31.71 7.83 10.77
N GLU A 155 -33.02 7.85 11.01
CA GLU A 155 -33.69 8.86 11.82
C GLU A 155 -33.18 8.88 13.27
N GLU A 156 -33.10 7.71 13.90
CA GLU A 156 -32.55 7.55 15.25
C GLU A 156 -31.10 8.05 15.36
N THR A 157 -30.30 7.79 14.33
CA THR A 157 -28.90 8.24 14.25
C THR A 157 -28.79 9.76 14.06
N ILE A 158 -29.72 10.36 13.31
CA ILE A 158 -29.84 11.81 13.15
C ILE A 158 -30.24 12.46 14.49
N ILE A 159 -31.24 11.91 15.19
CA ILE A 159 -31.71 12.42 16.49
C ILE A 159 -30.60 12.35 17.53
N TYR A 160 -29.88 11.23 17.60
CA TYR A 160 -28.75 11.08 18.52
C TYR A 160 -27.68 12.17 18.29
N ASN A 161 -27.40 12.50 17.02
CA ASN A 161 -26.44 13.52 16.57
C ASN A 161 -27.01 14.95 16.44
N ALA A 162 -28.26 15.19 16.84
CA ALA A 162 -28.98 16.42 16.51
C ALA A 162 -28.25 17.70 16.96
N ALA A 163 -27.60 17.70 18.13
CA ALA A 163 -26.87 18.86 18.65
C ALA A 163 -25.73 19.28 17.70
N ARG A 164 -24.93 18.33 17.22
CA ARG A 164 -23.85 18.57 16.26
C ARG A 164 -24.39 18.98 14.89
N LEU A 165 -25.48 18.36 14.44
CA LEU A 165 -26.09 18.63 13.13
C LEU A 165 -26.75 20.01 13.08
N LYS A 166 -27.51 20.41 14.10
CA LYS A 166 -28.11 21.75 14.21
C LYS A 166 -27.04 22.85 14.19
N LYS A 167 -25.91 22.65 14.87
CA LYS A 167 -24.79 23.60 14.80
C LYS A 167 -24.16 23.67 13.41
N THR A 168 -23.94 22.53 12.76
CA THR A 168 -23.39 22.46 11.39
C THR A 168 -24.34 23.09 10.38
N LEU A 169 -25.64 22.89 10.55
CA LEU A 169 -26.67 23.53 9.76
C LEU A 169 -26.64 25.05 9.97
N SER A 170 -26.56 25.53 11.21
CA SER A 170 -26.39 26.96 11.51
C SER A 170 -25.15 27.56 10.84
N ASP A 171 -24.02 26.86 10.85
CA ASP A 171 -22.80 27.29 10.15
C ASP A 171 -23.02 27.36 8.62
N LEU A 172 -23.73 26.38 8.05
CA LEU A 172 -24.11 26.38 6.63
C LEU A 172 -25.01 27.57 6.29
N ARG A 173 -26.03 27.83 7.13
CA ARG A 173 -26.92 29.00 6.97
C ARG A 173 -26.10 30.29 6.96
N HIS A 174 -25.16 30.44 7.90
CA HIS A 174 -24.30 31.62 7.97
C HIS A 174 -23.43 31.79 6.72
N VAL A 175 -22.79 30.70 6.26
CA VAL A 175 -21.94 30.70 5.06
C VAL A 175 -22.73 31.11 3.82
N LEU A 176 -23.91 30.52 3.60
CA LEU A 176 -24.73 30.80 2.41
C LEU A 176 -25.38 32.19 2.45
N THR A 177 -25.81 32.66 3.62
CA THR A 177 -26.48 33.97 3.77
C THR A 177 -25.51 35.15 3.55
N SER A 178 -24.22 34.96 3.84
CA SER A 178 -23.20 36.02 3.70
C SER A 178 -23.09 36.62 2.29
N LYS A 179 -23.39 35.84 1.25
CA LYS A 179 -23.41 36.28 -0.16
C LYS A 179 -24.81 36.35 -0.78
N ALA A 180 -25.78 35.59 -0.26
CA ALA A 180 -27.16 35.59 -0.79
C ALA A 180 -27.77 37.00 -0.82
N ARG A 181 -27.44 37.86 0.15
CA ARG A 181 -27.87 39.27 0.21
C ARG A 181 -27.41 40.16 -0.95
N LYS A 182 -26.36 39.76 -1.71
CA LYS A 182 -25.82 40.53 -2.83
C LYS A 182 -26.37 40.12 -4.20
N SER A 183 -27.08 39.01 -4.29
CA SER A 183 -27.24 38.30 -5.57
C SER A 183 -28.68 38.22 -6.12
N ASN A 184 -29.70 38.78 -5.43
CA ASN A 184 -31.10 38.78 -5.89
C ASN A 184 -31.59 37.42 -6.44
N LEU A 185 -31.03 36.31 -5.94
CA LEU A 185 -31.14 34.99 -6.56
C LEU A 185 -32.30 34.13 -6.04
N LEU A 186 -33.11 34.67 -5.12
CA LEU A 186 -34.18 33.94 -4.46
C LEU A 186 -35.55 34.45 -4.91
N LEU A 187 -36.00 34.18 -6.15
CA LEU A 187 -37.44 34.30 -6.48
C LEU A 187 -37.95 33.71 -7.82
N ARG A 188 -37.17 32.98 -8.64
CA ARG A 188 -37.64 32.65 -10.02
C ARG A 188 -37.67 31.19 -10.49
N SER A 189 -37.41 30.18 -9.67
CA SER A 189 -37.61 28.79 -10.11
C SER A 189 -38.08 27.87 -8.99
N GLN A 190 -39.02 26.96 -9.32
CA GLN A 190 -39.36 25.86 -8.43
C GLN A 190 -38.14 24.92 -8.29
N PRO A 191 -37.84 24.41 -7.08
CA PRO A 191 -36.65 23.58 -6.89
C PRO A 191 -36.90 22.19 -7.50
N THR A 192 -36.14 21.84 -8.54
CA THR A 192 -36.24 20.54 -9.22
C THR A 192 -35.21 19.52 -8.75
N SER A 193 -34.24 19.91 -7.90
CA SER A 193 -33.15 19.04 -7.43
C SER A 193 -32.94 19.06 -5.91
N SER A 194 -32.37 17.99 -5.34
CA SER A 194 -32.11 17.86 -3.90
C SER A 194 -31.22 18.98 -3.34
N ILE A 195 -30.25 19.46 -4.13
CA ILE A 195 -29.35 20.55 -3.72
C ILE A 195 -30.07 21.91 -3.69
N MET A 196 -30.95 22.18 -4.66
CA MET A 196 -31.78 23.40 -4.67
C MET A 196 -32.72 23.42 -3.46
N ASN A 197 -33.37 22.28 -3.17
CA ASN A 197 -34.20 22.13 -1.97
C ASN A 197 -33.38 22.34 -0.68
N LEU A 198 -32.18 21.76 -0.59
CA LEU A 198 -31.31 21.92 0.58
C LEU A 198 -30.91 23.38 0.80
N VAL A 199 -30.48 24.06 -0.27
CA VAL A 199 -30.10 25.48 -0.22
C VAL A 199 -31.29 26.35 0.14
N GLN A 200 -32.48 26.08 -0.42
CA GLN A 200 -33.69 26.79 -0.04
C GLN A 200 -34.01 26.60 1.43
N GLN A 201 -34.01 25.36 1.94
CA GLN A 201 -34.28 25.05 3.35
C GLN A 201 -33.23 25.66 4.30
N ALA A 202 -31.97 25.77 3.86
CA ALA A 202 -30.93 26.45 4.62
C ALA A 202 -31.17 27.98 4.68
N LEU A 203 -31.70 28.58 3.61
CA LEU A 203 -31.91 30.03 3.49
C LEU A 203 -33.25 30.50 4.08
N THR A 204 -34.30 29.68 4.04
CA THR A 204 -35.56 29.95 4.73
C THR A 204 -35.36 29.65 6.22
N GLN A 205 -35.51 30.68 7.06
CA GLN A 205 -35.44 30.53 8.53
C GLN A 205 -36.69 29.76 9.03
N GLY A 206 -36.72 28.44 8.84
CA GLY A 206 -37.77 27.56 9.33
C GLY A 206 -37.55 27.15 10.79
N THR A 207 -38.61 26.66 11.42
CA THR A 207 -38.55 26.04 12.75
C THR A 207 -37.69 24.77 12.71
N ASP A 208 -36.63 24.72 13.51
CA ASP A 208 -35.71 23.57 13.63
C ASP A 208 -36.35 22.41 14.42
N THR A 209 -37.51 21.93 13.96
CA THR A 209 -38.15 20.69 14.44
C THR A 209 -37.28 19.47 14.12
N GLU A 210 -37.53 18.34 14.77
CA GLU A 210 -36.79 17.10 14.51
C GLU A 210 -37.08 16.57 13.09
N ASP A 211 -38.35 16.61 12.67
CA ASP A 211 -38.76 16.20 11.31
C ASP A 211 -38.08 17.05 10.21
N SER A 212 -37.96 18.36 10.43
CA SER A 212 -37.30 19.24 9.47
C SER A 212 -35.79 18.97 9.39
N LEU A 213 -35.15 18.64 10.52
CA LEU A 213 -33.76 18.22 10.56
C LEU A 213 -33.57 16.92 9.77
N VAL A 214 -34.38 15.89 10.00
CA VAL A 214 -34.28 14.60 9.29
C VAL A 214 -34.41 14.80 7.78
N TYR A 215 -35.37 15.60 7.34
CA TYR A 215 -35.56 15.94 5.94
C TYR A 215 -34.33 16.65 5.32
N ILE A 216 -33.79 17.66 6.01
CA ILE A 216 -32.61 18.41 5.57
C ILE A 216 -31.38 17.48 5.46
N ILE A 217 -31.18 16.59 6.41
CA ILE A 217 -30.05 15.66 6.39
C ILE A 217 -30.16 14.65 5.23
N ARG A 218 -31.36 14.17 4.91
CA ARG A 218 -31.60 13.33 3.72
C ARG A 218 -31.28 14.09 2.43
N LEU A 219 -31.69 15.35 2.32
CA LEU A 219 -31.33 16.20 1.18
C LEU A 219 -29.81 16.41 1.07
N ALA A 220 -29.12 16.62 2.19
CA ALA A 220 -27.66 16.74 2.24
C ALA A 220 -26.98 15.46 1.74
N TYR A 221 -27.43 14.29 2.19
CA TYR A 221 -26.91 13.00 1.74
C TYR A 221 -27.09 12.77 0.23
N HIS A 222 -28.29 13.04 -0.31
CA HIS A 222 -28.52 12.91 -1.75
C HIS A 222 -27.69 13.91 -2.58
N SER A 223 -27.48 15.11 -2.05
CA SER A 223 -26.68 16.15 -2.72
C SER A 223 -25.19 15.80 -2.73
N ALA A 224 -24.65 15.33 -1.60
CA ALA A 224 -23.23 14.97 -1.45
C ALA A 224 -22.77 13.84 -2.40
N ARG A 225 -23.70 13.05 -2.94
CA ARG A 225 -23.40 11.95 -3.89
C ARG A 225 -23.37 12.37 -5.35
N ARG A 226 -23.71 13.63 -5.67
CA ARG A 226 -23.80 14.12 -7.04
C ARG A 226 -22.74 15.21 -7.26
N PRO A 227 -21.75 14.99 -8.13
CA PRO A 227 -20.75 16.02 -8.45
C PRO A 227 -21.37 17.33 -8.96
N SER A 228 -22.52 17.24 -9.65
CA SER A 228 -23.29 18.40 -10.11
C SER A 228 -23.78 19.32 -8.98
N ALA A 229 -23.90 18.82 -7.75
CA ALA A 229 -24.27 19.65 -6.60
C ALA A 229 -23.12 20.59 -6.16
N HIS A 230 -21.86 20.16 -6.31
CA HIS A 230 -20.70 21.01 -6.04
C HIS A 230 -20.59 22.13 -7.07
N ASN A 231 -20.73 21.80 -8.36
CA ASN A 231 -20.78 22.79 -9.44
C ASN A 231 -21.88 23.82 -9.22
N TYR A 232 -23.08 23.40 -8.83
CA TYR A 232 -24.19 24.31 -8.51
C TYR A 232 -23.84 25.29 -7.38
N LEU A 233 -23.16 24.83 -6.31
CA LEU A 233 -22.74 25.69 -5.20
C LEU A 233 -21.66 26.69 -5.63
N ILE A 234 -20.72 26.26 -6.45
CA ILE A 234 -19.68 27.12 -7.03
C ILE A 234 -20.31 28.18 -7.95
N GLU A 235 -21.20 27.78 -8.86
CA GLU A 235 -21.89 28.69 -9.78
C GLU A 235 -22.76 29.70 -9.02
N THR A 236 -23.47 29.26 -7.97
CA THR A 236 -24.42 30.11 -7.24
C THR A 236 -23.72 31.04 -6.23
N PHE A 237 -22.68 30.57 -5.54
CA PHE A 237 -22.06 31.30 -4.42
C PHE A 237 -20.58 31.66 -4.65
N GLY A 238 -19.98 31.27 -5.77
CA GLY A 238 -18.55 31.41 -6.09
C GLY A 238 -17.66 30.40 -5.36
N ASN A 239 -16.46 30.16 -5.88
CA ASN A 239 -15.54 29.08 -5.45
C ASN A 239 -15.38 28.96 -3.92
N THR A 240 -14.99 30.04 -3.24
CA THR A 240 -14.66 29.98 -1.80
C THR A 240 -15.84 29.62 -0.90
N ILE A 241 -17.02 30.20 -1.15
CA ILE A 241 -18.24 29.96 -0.37
C ILE A 241 -18.89 28.64 -0.81
N GLY A 242 -18.85 28.34 -2.11
CA GLY A 242 -19.30 27.07 -2.67
C GLY A 242 -18.56 25.88 -2.07
N ASP A 243 -17.22 25.93 -2.01
CA ASP A 243 -16.38 24.88 -1.41
C ASP A 243 -16.63 24.72 0.08
N ARG A 244 -16.76 25.83 0.82
CA ARG A 244 -17.06 25.79 2.25
C ARG A 244 -18.46 25.21 2.50
N GLY A 245 -19.44 25.59 1.69
CA GLY A 245 -20.80 25.04 1.72
C GLY A 245 -20.81 23.54 1.40
N TRP A 246 -20.07 23.12 0.39
CA TRP A 246 -19.92 21.72 -0.01
C TRP A 246 -19.37 20.85 1.12
N ARG A 247 -18.31 21.31 1.80
CA ARG A 247 -17.75 20.62 2.96
C ARG A 247 -18.76 20.48 4.10
N LEU A 248 -19.50 21.54 4.42
CA LEU A 248 -20.56 21.49 5.44
C LEU A 248 -21.71 20.54 5.06
N ILE A 249 -22.07 20.45 3.78
CA ILE A 249 -23.06 19.48 3.29
C ILE A 249 -22.55 18.05 3.47
N HIS A 250 -21.27 17.78 3.20
CA HIS A 250 -20.67 16.48 3.50
C HIS A 250 -20.69 16.16 5.00
N PHE A 251 -20.46 17.14 5.89
CA PHE A 251 -20.63 16.94 7.33
C PHE A 251 -22.07 16.61 7.73
N LEU A 252 -23.06 17.28 7.13
CA LEU A 252 -24.48 16.98 7.37
C LEU A 252 -24.85 15.57 6.86
N ALA A 253 -24.30 15.13 5.74
CA ALA A 253 -24.56 13.82 5.15
C ALA A 253 -23.95 12.62 5.92
N ARG A 254 -23.06 12.86 6.89
CA ARG A 254 -22.30 11.80 7.58
C ARG A 254 -23.16 10.77 8.33
N PRO A 255 -24.19 11.14 9.12
CA PRO A 255 -24.99 10.16 9.87
C PRO A 255 -25.60 9.08 8.98
N ILE A 256 -26.20 9.47 7.85
CA ILE A 256 -26.78 8.54 6.88
C ILE A 256 -25.69 7.70 6.21
N SER A 257 -24.59 8.34 5.78
CA SER A 257 -23.46 7.63 5.17
C SER A 257 -22.88 6.57 6.11
N ALA A 258 -22.84 6.88 7.41
CA ALA A 258 -22.38 6.00 8.46
C ALA A 258 -23.32 4.80 8.65
N CYS A 259 -24.65 5.00 8.67
CA CYS A 259 -25.63 3.91 8.69
C CYS A 259 -25.45 2.93 7.52
N ARG A 260 -25.19 3.44 6.31
CA ARG A 260 -24.93 2.60 5.12
C ARG A 260 -23.63 1.80 5.23
N LEU A 261 -22.59 2.37 5.83
CA LEU A 261 -21.34 1.65 6.08
C LEU A 261 -21.52 0.55 7.13
N LEU A 262 -22.31 0.79 8.18
CA LEU A 262 -22.64 -0.23 9.18
C LEU A 262 -23.37 -1.43 8.53
N GLU A 263 -24.38 -1.15 7.69
CA GLU A 263 -25.09 -2.17 6.89
C GLU A 263 -24.14 -2.96 5.97
N GLU A 264 -23.30 -2.25 5.21
CA GLU A 264 -22.30 -2.86 4.33
C GLU A 264 -21.36 -3.78 5.09
N THR A 265 -20.90 -3.34 6.26
CA THR A 265 -20.02 -4.12 7.14
C THR A 265 -20.72 -5.38 7.65
N ALA A 266 -21.96 -5.25 8.14
CA ALA A 266 -22.75 -6.40 8.62
C ALA A 266 -23.04 -7.41 7.50
N ARG A 267 -23.20 -6.96 6.26
CA ARG A 267 -23.41 -7.84 5.11
C ARG A 267 -22.14 -8.60 4.75
N ARG A 268 -20.99 -7.90 4.66
CA ARG A 268 -19.69 -8.47 4.25
C ARG A 268 -19.03 -9.32 5.33
N LEU A 269 -19.18 -8.95 6.60
CA LEU A 269 -18.53 -9.59 7.73
C LEU A 269 -19.58 -10.18 8.68
N PRO A 270 -19.96 -11.47 8.53
CA PRO A 270 -21.03 -12.08 9.32
C PRO A 270 -20.83 -12.01 10.84
N ALA A 271 -19.58 -12.00 11.33
CA ALA A 271 -19.26 -11.86 12.74
C ALA A 271 -19.77 -10.53 13.34
N PHE A 272 -19.79 -9.44 12.55
CA PHE A 272 -20.28 -8.13 12.97
C PHE A 272 -21.80 -8.10 13.18
N ARG A 273 -22.54 -9.14 12.74
CA ARG A 273 -23.97 -9.31 13.07
C ARG A 273 -24.20 -9.73 14.52
N LYS A 274 -23.14 -10.12 15.24
CA LYS A 274 -23.12 -10.31 16.70
C LYS A 274 -22.15 -9.30 17.32
N LEU A 275 -22.38 -8.02 17.00
CA LEU A 275 -21.66 -6.90 17.61
C LEU A 275 -22.13 -6.67 19.05
N LYS A 276 -21.17 -6.40 19.94
CA LYS A 276 -21.38 -5.85 21.27
C LYS A 276 -20.52 -4.59 21.44
N ILE A 277 -21.11 -3.51 21.92
CA ILE A 277 -20.40 -2.26 22.24
C ILE A 277 -20.10 -2.25 23.73
N GLN A 278 -18.83 -2.12 24.07
CA GLN A 278 -18.37 -2.08 25.46
C GLN A 278 -17.77 -0.71 25.77
N ALA A 279 -18.55 0.12 26.47
CA ALA A 279 -18.08 1.43 26.90
C ALA A 279 -17.21 1.35 28.14
N HIS A 280 -16.11 2.10 28.17
CA HIS A 280 -15.24 2.22 29.34
C HIS A 280 -15.26 3.65 29.90
N ARG A 281 -15.18 3.75 31.23
CA ARG A 281 -15.17 5.04 31.92
C ARG A 281 -13.81 5.73 31.78
N PRO A 282 -13.78 7.05 31.60
CA PRO A 282 -12.53 7.80 31.52
C PRO A 282 -11.82 7.77 32.88
N PRO A 283 -10.48 7.78 32.90
CA PRO A 283 -9.74 7.92 34.14
C PRO A 283 -9.94 9.32 34.73
N PHE A 284 -9.77 9.44 36.05
CA PHE A 284 -9.76 10.74 36.72
C PHE A 284 -8.62 11.62 36.18
N PRO A 285 -8.85 12.93 35.98
CA PRO A 285 -7.79 13.84 35.57
C PRO A 285 -6.68 13.90 36.63
N VAL A 286 -5.46 14.17 36.17
CA VAL A 286 -4.25 14.18 36.99
C VAL A 286 -3.79 15.61 37.20
N ILE A 287 -3.43 15.98 38.42
CA ILE A 287 -2.78 17.25 38.77
C ILE A 287 -1.33 17.00 39.19
N LEU A 288 -0.46 17.98 38.94
CA LEU A 288 0.92 17.93 39.43
C LEU A 288 0.97 18.23 40.93
N ASP A 289 1.81 17.49 41.66
CA ASP A 289 2.14 17.82 43.04
C ASP A 289 2.76 19.22 43.15
N ASN A 290 2.49 19.90 44.26
CA ASN A 290 2.96 21.27 44.51
C ASN A 290 4.48 21.42 44.38
N LYS A 291 5.26 20.36 44.70
CA LYS A 291 6.73 20.36 44.56
C LYS A 291 7.22 20.53 43.11
N HIS A 292 6.37 20.20 42.13
CA HIS A 292 6.67 20.27 40.69
C HIS A 292 6.09 21.53 40.02
N LEU A 293 5.45 22.43 40.78
CA LEU A 293 4.93 23.70 40.27
C LEU A 293 6.01 24.79 40.29
N ILE A 294 6.94 24.67 39.35
CA ILE A 294 8.14 25.50 39.22
C ILE A 294 8.01 26.57 38.11
N PRO A 295 8.83 27.64 38.13
CA PRO A 295 8.92 28.61 37.03
C PRO A 295 9.39 27.98 35.72
N ILE A 296 9.09 28.61 34.59
CA ILE A 296 9.38 28.06 33.25
C ILE A 296 10.88 27.85 33.00
N HIS A 297 11.71 28.76 33.52
CA HIS A 297 13.18 28.70 33.37
C HIS A 297 13.79 27.56 34.19
N GLU A 298 13.25 27.30 35.38
CA GLU A 298 13.67 26.16 36.20
C GLU A 298 13.24 24.83 35.54
N ALA A 299 12.06 24.79 34.93
CA ALA A 299 11.62 23.63 34.15
C ALA A 299 12.52 23.39 32.93
N TRP A 300 12.92 24.45 32.23
CA TRP A 300 13.86 24.36 31.09
C TRP A 300 15.19 23.72 31.50
N GLU A 301 15.76 24.19 32.62
CA GLU A 301 17.01 23.66 33.17
C GLU A 301 16.88 22.20 33.62
N ARG A 302 15.81 21.86 34.37
CA ARG A 302 15.60 20.49 34.88
C ARG A 302 15.31 19.47 33.77
N LEU A 303 14.80 19.91 32.62
CA LEU A 303 14.65 19.07 31.43
C LEU A 303 15.98 18.81 30.70
N GLY A 304 17.07 19.46 31.09
CA GLY A 304 18.38 19.33 30.45
C GLY A 304 18.43 19.96 29.05
N LEU A 305 17.62 20.99 28.80
CA LEU A 305 17.57 21.68 27.52
C LEU A 305 18.81 22.59 27.34
N PRO A 306 19.32 22.76 26.10
CA PRO A 306 20.48 23.60 25.82
C PRO A 306 20.20 25.07 26.10
N VAL A 307 21.23 25.91 26.04
CA VAL A 307 21.10 27.36 26.22
C VAL A 307 20.12 27.91 25.18
N ALA A 308 18.97 28.40 25.65
CA ALA A 308 17.91 28.91 24.79
C ALA A 308 18.41 30.02 23.86
N THR A 309 18.05 29.93 22.58
CA THR A 309 18.27 31.01 21.59
C THR A 309 17.57 32.31 22.02
N PRO A 310 17.95 33.47 21.46
CA PRO A 310 17.30 34.75 21.79
C PRO A 310 15.77 34.73 21.60
N SER A 311 15.28 34.11 20.51
CA SER A 311 13.85 34.00 20.21
C SER A 311 13.10 33.09 21.20
N THR A 312 13.71 31.96 21.55
CA THR A 312 13.16 31.06 22.57
C THR A 312 13.14 31.73 23.94
N ARG A 313 14.20 32.45 24.31
CA ARG A 313 14.26 33.19 25.58
C ARG A 313 13.17 34.25 25.69
N GLU A 314 12.88 34.97 24.62
CA GLU A 314 11.76 35.90 24.56
C GLU A 314 10.41 35.20 24.82
N THR A 315 10.22 34.03 24.19
CA THR A 315 9.01 33.22 24.38
C THR A 315 8.89 32.69 25.81
N LEU A 316 9.98 32.22 26.41
CA LEU A 316 9.99 31.78 27.81
C LEU A 316 9.61 32.93 28.75
N ASN A 317 10.17 34.12 28.55
CA ASN A 317 9.83 35.30 29.35
C ASN A 317 8.35 35.69 29.19
N LYS A 318 7.81 35.65 27.97
CA LYS A 318 6.40 35.96 27.67
C LYS A 318 5.41 35.05 28.39
N PHE A 319 5.76 33.78 28.59
CA PHE A 319 4.88 32.78 29.20
C PHE A 319 5.25 32.41 30.63
N ASN A 320 6.31 32.98 31.21
CA ASN A 320 6.80 32.66 32.56
C ASN A 320 5.70 32.73 33.62
N ASP A 321 4.93 33.83 33.64
CA ASP A 321 3.87 34.04 34.64
C ASP A 321 2.65 33.14 34.42
N LYS A 322 2.49 32.59 33.21
CA LYS A 322 1.38 31.71 32.83
C LYS A 322 1.71 30.23 33.01
N PHE A 323 2.98 29.85 32.92
CA PHE A 323 3.43 28.46 32.93
C PHE A 323 3.05 27.73 34.22
N LYS A 324 3.37 28.33 35.39
CA LYS A 324 3.04 27.72 36.69
C LYS A 324 1.53 27.52 36.86
N LYS A 325 0.73 28.51 36.45
CA LYS A 325 -0.74 28.43 36.46
C LYS A 325 -1.29 27.41 35.45
N ALA A 326 -0.61 27.19 34.33
CA ALA A 326 -0.98 26.14 33.38
C ALA A 326 -0.66 24.74 33.94
N CYS A 327 0.50 24.59 34.58
CA CYS A 327 0.94 23.35 35.23
C CYS A 327 0.07 22.96 36.44
N SER A 328 -0.59 23.92 37.09
CA SER A 328 -1.48 23.65 38.23
C SER A 328 -2.90 23.21 37.84
N LYS A 329 -3.24 23.16 36.55
CA LYS A 329 -4.56 22.73 36.08
C LYS A 329 -4.66 21.20 36.02
N PRO A 330 -5.86 20.63 36.10
CA PRO A 330 -6.07 19.21 35.84
C PRO A 330 -5.79 18.88 34.36
N PHE A 331 -5.08 17.79 34.14
CA PHE A 331 -4.78 17.24 32.83
C PHE A 331 -5.55 15.95 32.59
N SER A 332 -6.10 15.82 31.39
CA SER A 332 -6.98 14.70 31.06
C SER A 332 -6.35 13.78 30.02
N THR A 333 -6.61 12.49 30.19
CA THR A 333 -6.22 11.47 29.22
C THR A 333 -7.19 11.44 28.06
N HIS A 334 -6.67 11.65 26.86
CA HIS A 334 -7.46 11.58 25.62
C HIS A 334 -7.93 10.15 25.33
N ALA A 335 -9.06 10.03 24.64
CA ALA A 335 -9.75 8.80 24.28
C ALA A 335 -8.80 7.76 23.65
N GLU A 336 -7.93 8.17 22.72
CA GLU A 336 -6.94 7.29 22.10
C GLU A 336 -6.04 6.63 23.15
N ILE A 337 -5.54 7.43 24.10
CA ILE A 337 -4.65 6.97 25.15
C ILE A 337 -5.38 6.14 26.20
N GLN A 338 -6.66 6.43 26.48
CA GLN A 338 -7.47 5.62 27.37
C GLN A 338 -7.55 4.16 26.88
N LEU A 339 -7.74 3.93 25.57
CA LEU A 339 -7.74 2.57 25.00
C LEU A 339 -6.34 1.94 25.02
N VAL A 340 -5.29 2.69 24.69
CA VAL A 340 -3.92 2.18 24.74
C VAL A 340 -3.58 1.67 26.14
N LEU A 341 -3.86 2.47 27.18
CA LEU A 341 -3.63 2.09 28.57
C LEU A 341 -4.44 0.86 28.96
N LYS A 342 -5.67 0.73 28.45
CA LYS A 342 -6.54 -0.42 28.69
C LYS A 342 -5.96 -1.70 28.10
N TYR A 343 -5.43 -1.65 26.88
CA TYR A 343 -4.82 -2.83 26.23
C TYR A 343 -3.41 -3.17 26.75
N LEU A 344 -2.69 -2.20 27.31
CA LEU A 344 -1.43 -2.46 28.01
C LEU A 344 -1.63 -3.20 29.34
N ASP A 345 -2.83 -3.11 29.92
CA ASP A 345 -3.21 -3.91 31.09
C ASP A 345 -3.49 -5.36 30.66
N HIS A 346 -2.65 -6.29 31.09
CA HIS A 346 -2.74 -7.70 30.72
C HIS A 346 -3.98 -8.40 31.30
N SER A 347 -4.67 -7.76 32.26
CA SER A 347 -5.97 -8.23 32.75
C SER A 347 -7.11 -7.98 31.75
N HIS A 348 -6.91 -7.06 30.80
CA HIS A 348 -7.89 -6.77 29.76
C HIS A 348 -7.68 -7.68 28.54
N PRO A 349 -8.77 -8.16 27.90
CA PRO A 349 -8.67 -8.84 26.62
C PRO A 349 -7.93 -8.01 25.58
N GLN A 350 -6.99 -8.64 24.88
CA GLN A 350 -6.14 -8.01 23.88
C GLN A 350 -6.94 -7.67 22.59
N PRO A 351 -6.53 -6.63 21.86
CA PRO A 351 -7.20 -6.25 20.61
C PRO A 351 -6.94 -7.31 19.52
N SER A 352 -7.90 -7.51 18.62
CA SER A 352 -7.69 -8.31 17.41
C SER A 352 -7.14 -7.48 16.25
N LEU A 353 -7.26 -6.15 16.34
CA LEU A 353 -6.75 -5.20 15.35
C LEU A 353 -6.00 -4.05 16.05
N TYR A 354 -4.73 -3.86 15.68
CA TYR A 354 -3.87 -2.78 16.18
C TYR A 354 -4.14 -1.45 15.45
N TYR A 355 -5.42 -1.09 15.39
CA TYR A 355 -5.94 0.17 14.85
C TYR A 355 -7.00 0.74 15.80
N LEU A 356 -6.91 2.03 16.11
CA LEU A 356 -7.94 2.74 16.86
C LEU A 356 -8.75 3.61 15.91
N GLY A 357 -10.05 3.34 15.83
CA GLY A 357 -10.97 4.24 15.14
C GLY A 357 -11.15 5.51 15.96
N CYS A 358 -11.08 6.67 15.32
CA CYS A 358 -11.05 7.95 16.04
C CYS A 358 -12.05 8.94 15.42
N SER A 359 -12.84 9.61 16.26
CA SER A 359 -13.83 10.60 15.81
C SER A 359 -13.17 11.88 15.25
N LYS A 360 -11.90 12.10 15.58
CA LYS A 360 -11.02 13.17 15.10
C LYS A 360 -9.64 12.57 14.82
N LYS A 361 -8.83 13.23 13.97
CA LYS A 361 -7.42 12.84 13.82
C LYS A 361 -6.70 12.91 15.18
N ALA A 362 -5.71 12.06 15.40
CA ALA A 362 -4.97 12.03 16.65
C ALA A 362 -4.18 13.34 16.85
N CYS A 363 -4.06 13.79 18.09
CA CYS A 363 -3.19 14.92 18.40
C CYS A 363 -1.72 14.51 18.41
N LEU A 364 -0.81 15.49 18.33
CA LEU A 364 0.63 15.24 18.29
C LEU A 364 1.09 14.36 19.47
N LEU A 365 0.58 14.63 20.67
CA LEU A 365 0.95 13.89 21.88
C LEU A 365 0.41 12.44 21.86
N CYS A 366 -0.82 12.24 21.38
CA CYS A 366 -1.41 10.91 21.27
C CYS A 366 -0.65 10.05 20.24
N GLU A 367 -0.38 10.63 19.07
CA GLU A 367 0.34 9.98 17.98
C GLU A 367 1.74 9.53 18.40
N ASN A 368 2.53 10.44 19.00
CA ASN A 368 3.88 10.09 19.45
C ASN A 368 3.87 9.06 20.59
N PHE A 369 2.92 9.15 21.52
CA PHE A 369 2.82 8.16 22.60
C PHE A 369 2.41 6.77 22.07
N MET A 370 1.45 6.69 21.15
CA MET A 370 1.05 5.43 20.51
C MET A 370 2.22 4.76 19.77
N GLN A 371 3.05 5.53 19.06
CA GLN A 371 4.24 5.01 18.37
C GLN A 371 5.31 4.46 19.33
N LYS A 372 5.43 5.05 20.53
CA LYS A 372 6.37 4.59 21.57
C LYS A 372 5.82 3.44 22.40
N SER A 373 4.51 3.31 22.49
CA SER A 373 3.86 2.20 23.18
C SER A 373 4.22 0.86 22.56
N PRO A 374 4.44 -0.22 23.34
CA PRO A 374 4.72 -1.55 22.83
C PRO A 374 3.71 -2.08 21.81
N LEU A 375 2.45 -1.63 21.87
CA LEU A 375 1.36 -2.09 21.00
C LEU A 375 1.31 -1.36 19.64
N GLN A 376 1.98 -0.21 19.50
CA GLN A 376 2.12 0.54 18.25
C GLN A 376 0.82 0.72 17.43
N PHE A 377 -0.27 1.13 18.09
CA PHE A 377 -1.55 1.35 17.43
C PHE A 377 -1.47 2.38 16.30
N ARG A 378 -2.10 2.08 15.17
CA ARG A 378 -2.36 3.03 14.07
C ARG A 378 -3.71 3.74 14.25
N THR A 379 -3.87 4.90 13.63
CA THR A 379 -5.14 5.63 13.51
C THR A 379 -5.27 6.16 12.07
N ARG A 380 -6.41 6.80 11.75
CA ARG A 380 -6.63 7.48 10.45
C ARG A 380 -5.71 8.66 10.15
N GLY A 381 -4.76 8.97 11.05
CA GLY A 381 -3.77 10.02 10.90
C GLY A 381 -3.80 11.06 12.02
N GLY A 382 -2.75 11.89 12.06
CA GLY A 382 -2.59 12.99 13.01
C GLY A 382 -2.87 14.36 12.42
N HIS A 383 -3.25 15.34 13.26
CA HIS A 383 -3.39 16.76 12.85
C HIS A 383 -2.24 17.65 13.37
N GLY A 384 -1.24 17.07 14.04
CA GLY A 384 -0.03 17.77 14.49
C GLY A 384 -0.20 18.86 15.57
N LYS A 385 -1.41 19.09 16.11
CA LYS A 385 -1.62 20.08 17.17
C LYS A 385 -1.26 19.48 18.53
N CYS A 386 -0.53 20.26 19.33
CA CYS A 386 -0.20 19.94 20.72
C CYS A 386 -1.27 20.54 21.65
N TYR A 387 -1.95 19.69 22.43
CA TYR A 387 -2.94 20.13 23.41
C TYR A 387 -2.31 20.21 24.80
N PRO A 388 -2.21 21.39 25.42
CA PRO A 388 -1.53 21.55 26.71
C PRO A 388 -2.29 20.93 27.89
N ALA A 389 -3.60 20.68 27.77
CA ALA A 389 -4.40 20.03 28.82
C ALA A 389 -4.36 18.49 28.78
N TRP A 390 -3.40 17.91 28.04
CA TRP A 390 -3.25 16.47 27.81
C TRP A 390 -2.35 15.82 28.87
N SER A 391 -2.69 14.59 29.29
CA SER A 391 -1.81 13.74 30.12
C SER A 391 -2.08 12.25 29.95
N ILE A 392 -1.32 11.45 30.67
CA ILE A 392 -1.51 10.00 30.83
C ILE A 392 -1.92 9.74 32.28
N ALA A 393 -3.06 9.08 32.46
CA ALA A 393 -3.54 8.74 33.79
C ALA A 393 -2.63 7.76 34.50
N HIS A 394 -2.57 7.84 35.83
CA HIS A 394 -1.87 6.86 36.65
C HIS A 394 -2.44 5.46 36.43
N SER A 395 -1.53 4.52 36.17
CA SER A 395 -1.83 3.09 36.09
C SER A 395 -0.96 2.34 37.10
N HIS A 396 -1.41 1.16 37.55
CA HIS A 396 -0.63 0.27 38.41
C HIS A 396 0.51 -0.46 37.67
N LEU A 397 0.64 -0.24 36.36
CA LEU A 397 1.66 -0.85 35.51
C LEU A 397 3.03 -0.22 35.76
N LYS A 398 3.96 -0.98 36.37
CA LYS A 398 5.35 -0.54 36.62
C LYS A 398 6.09 -0.12 35.35
N SER A 399 5.78 -0.74 34.20
CA SER A 399 6.35 -0.41 32.90
C SER A 399 5.91 0.95 32.34
N LEU A 400 4.85 1.56 32.90
CA LEU A 400 4.35 2.85 32.44
C LEU A 400 5.29 4.00 32.82
N GLU A 401 5.98 3.93 33.96
CA GLU A 401 6.92 5.00 34.36
C GLU A 401 8.12 5.09 33.41
N GLU A 402 8.65 3.94 32.98
CA GLU A 402 9.73 3.88 31.98
C GLU A 402 9.26 4.44 30.63
N LEU A 403 8.03 4.09 30.21
CA LEU A 403 7.42 4.61 28.99
C LEU A 403 7.20 6.13 29.05
N LEU A 404 6.73 6.65 30.20
CA LEU A 404 6.57 8.08 30.45
C LEU A 404 7.90 8.81 30.39
N ALA A 405 8.95 8.27 31.02
CA ALA A 405 10.29 8.85 31.00
C ALA A 405 10.87 8.86 29.57
N GLY A 406 10.71 7.76 28.82
CA GLY A 406 11.12 7.69 27.41
C GLY A 406 10.34 8.65 26.50
N PHE A 407 9.04 8.82 26.76
CA PHE A 407 8.21 9.75 26.01
C PHE A 407 8.57 11.21 26.31
N ALA A 408 8.77 11.56 27.59
CA ALA A 408 9.23 12.89 27.98
C ALA A 408 10.56 13.27 27.29
N LYS A 409 11.54 12.34 27.25
CA LYS A 409 12.80 12.53 26.50
C LYS A 409 12.58 12.82 25.01
N THR A 410 11.59 12.17 24.40
CA THR A 410 11.23 12.41 22.99
C THR A 410 10.67 13.82 22.77
N LEU A 411 9.85 14.32 23.70
CA LEU A 411 9.34 15.69 23.62
C LEU A 411 10.46 16.72 23.85
N VAL A 412 11.38 16.46 24.77
CA VAL A 412 12.58 17.27 24.99
C VAL A 412 13.41 17.36 23.70
N GLN A 413 13.65 16.23 23.02
CA GLN A 413 14.35 16.23 21.73
C GLN A 413 13.64 17.09 20.68
N ARG A 414 12.30 17.02 20.59
CA ARG A 414 11.53 17.87 19.66
C ARG A 414 11.62 19.37 20.00
N ILE A 415 11.71 19.72 21.29
CA ILE A 415 11.93 21.11 21.72
C ILE A 415 13.31 21.59 21.25
N VAL A 416 14.35 20.77 21.41
CA VAL A 416 15.71 21.08 20.92
C VAL A 416 15.72 21.28 19.42
N GLU A 417 15.10 20.38 18.67
CA GLU A 417 15.00 20.48 17.20
C GLU A 417 14.25 21.75 16.78
N SER A 418 13.22 22.17 17.53
CA SER A 418 12.44 23.39 17.25
C SER A 418 13.18 24.69 17.57
N ASP A 419 14.20 24.66 18.42
CA ASP A 419 15.03 25.82 18.76
C ASP A 419 16.15 26.07 17.72
N ASP A 420 16.48 25.05 16.93
CA ASP A 420 17.48 25.14 15.86
C ASP A 420 16.85 25.72 14.58
N ALA A 421 17.18 26.98 14.26
CA ALA A 421 16.53 27.82 13.23
C ALA A 421 16.58 27.28 11.78
N SER A 422 17.18 26.11 11.55
CA SER A 422 17.42 25.54 10.22
C SER A 422 16.39 24.49 9.77
N ARG A 423 15.36 24.15 10.58
CA ARG A 423 14.39 23.08 10.22
C ARG A 423 12.93 23.48 10.48
N ARG A 424 12.13 23.62 9.42
CA ARG A 424 10.66 23.67 9.53
C ARG A 424 10.16 22.29 9.93
N LEU A 425 9.76 22.13 11.19
CA LEU A 425 9.41 20.84 11.82
C LEU A 425 7.93 20.45 11.76
N PHE A 426 7.08 21.31 11.22
CA PHE A 426 5.67 20.99 11.05
C PHE A 426 5.45 20.60 9.60
N GLY A 427 5.32 19.29 9.38
CA GLY A 427 4.80 18.76 8.11
C GLY A 427 3.48 19.46 7.77
N GLN A 428 3.26 19.71 6.48
CA GLN A 428 2.03 20.32 6.00
C GLN A 428 0.80 19.62 6.59
N PRO A 429 -0.25 20.36 6.99
CA PRO A 429 -1.49 19.77 7.42
C PRO A 429 -2.08 18.93 6.27
N LEU A 430 -2.00 17.60 6.38
CA LEU A 430 -2.71 16.71 5.48
C LEU A 430 -4.22 16.90 5.70
N ALA A 431 -4.92 17.18 4.61
CA ALA A 431 -6.35 17.49 4.56
C ALA A 431 -7.24 16.49 5.32
N GLU A 432 -8.36 16.99 5.83
CA GLU A 432 -9.39 16.19 6.49
C GLU A 432 -9.96 15.15 5.52
N SER A 433 -9.77 13.85 5.79
CA SER A 433 -10.57 12.83 5.13
C SER A 433 -12.00 12.97 5.65
N SER A 434 -12.87 13.63 4.89
CA SER A 434 -14.29 13.50 5.10
C SER A 434 -14.67 12.04 4.80
N VAL A 435 -15.62 11.48 5.55
CA VAL A 435 -16.18 10.11 5.37
C VAL A 435 -16.81 9.89 3.97
N ILE A 436 -16.64 10.83 3.05
CA ILE A 436 -17.13 10.77 1.68
C ILE A 436 -15.94 10.98 0.73
N SER A 437 -14.90 10.12 0.84
CA SER A 437 -14.42 9.53 -0.41
C SER A 437 -15.59 8.69 -0.89
N SER A 438 -16.32 9.17 -1.89
CA SER A 438 -17.46 8.43 -2.44
C SER A 438 -17.13 6.93 -2.50
N LEU A 439 -17.98 6.07 -1.92
CA LEU A 439 -18.13 4.71 -2.45
C LEU A 439 -18.69 4.86 -3.87
N GLY A 440 -17.87 5.43 -4.76
CA GLY A 440 -18.02 5.36 -6.18
C GLY A 440 -17.85 3.90 -6.54
N ARG A 441 -18.63 3.46 -7.52
CA ARG A 441 -18.55 2.12 -8.11
C ARG A 441 -17.08 1.75 -8.48
N SER A 442 -16.21 2.75 -8.71
CA SER A 442 -14.76 2.57 -8.94
C SER A 442 -13.93 2.17 -7.71
N VAL A 443 -14.20 2.68 -6.49
CA VAL A 443 -13.44 2.27 -5.28
C VAL A 443 -13.81 0.84 -4.88
N LEU A 444 -15.08 0.47 -5.07
CA LEU A 444 -15.53 -0.91 -4.90
C LEU A 444 -14.97 -1.83 -5.98
N GLN A 445 -14.88 -1.40 -7.23
CA GLN A 445 -14.18 -2.12 -8.29
C GLN A 445 -12.68 -2.24 -8.02
N ASP A 446 -12.02 -1.22 -7.46
CA ASP A 446 -10.62 -1.27 -7.06
C ASP A 446 -10.38 -2.22 -5.88
N PHE A 447 -11.27 -2.29 -4.90
CA PHE A 447 -11.18 -3.27 -3.81
C PHE A 447 -11.52 -4.70 -4.26
N GLU A 448 -12.50 -4.87 -5.15
CA GLU A 448 -12.82 -6.17 -5.76
C GLU A 448 -11.65 -6.61 -6.65
N LEU A 449 -11.11 -5.71 -7.49
CA LEU A 449 -9.90 -5.89 -8.31
C LEU A 449 -8.68 -6.22 -7.44
N ARG A 450 -8.47 -5.54 -6.31
CA ARG A 450 -7.36 -5.83 -5.36
C ARG A 450 -7.53 -7.15 -4.62
N LYS A 451 -8.76 -7.50 -4.22
CA LYS A 451 -9.09 -8.81 -3.64
C LYS A 451 -8.93 -9.92 -4.70
N HIS A 452 -9.26 -9.63 -5.95
CA HIS A 452 -9.04 -10.51 -7.09
C HIS A 452 -7.55 -10.64 -7.45
N LEU A 453 -6.74 -9.58 -7.38
CA LEU A 453 -5.29 -9.62 -7.61
C LEU A 453 -4.55 -10.39 -6.51
N LEU A 454 -4.98 -10.26 -5.25
CA LEU A 454 -4.43 -11.03 -4.12
C LEU A 454 -4.91 -12.49 -4.13
N ASN A 455 -6.18 -12.75 -4.49
CA ASN A 455 -6.66 -14.11 -4.72
C ASN A 455 -6.04 -14.71 -5.99
N ASP A 456 -5.65 -13.93 -6.99
CA ASP A 456 -4.88 -14.36 -8.17
C ASP A 456 -3.43 -14.64 -7.82
N GLN A 457 -2.80 -13.91 -6.89
CA GLN A 457 -1.48 -14.29 -6.36
C GLN A 457 -1.55 -15.56 -5.51
N LYS A 458 -2.60 -15.72 -4.70
CA LYS A 458 -2.83 -16.91 -3.87
C LYS A 458 -3.23 -18.12 -4.73
N GLN A 459 -4.08 -17.94 -5.74
CA GLN A 459 -4.38 -18.93 -6.77
C GLN A 459 -3.17 -19.19 -7.66
N ARG A 460 -2.32 -18.21 -8.00
CA ARG A 460 -1.04 -18.49 -8.69
C ARG A 460 -0.16 -19.37 -7.82
N SER A 461 -0.06 -19.12 -6.52
CA SER A 461 0.69 -19.96 -5.57
C SER A 461 0.08 -21.36 -5.38
N ASP A 462 -1.24 -21.46 -5.29
CA ASP A 462 -1.98 -22.72 -5.12
C ASP A 462 -2.10 -23.51 -6.43
N THR A 463 -2.20 -22.86 -7.59
CA THR A 463 -2.16 -23.46 -8.94
C THR A 463 -0.74 -23.88 -9.28
N PHE A 464 0.30 -23.16 -8.83
CA PHE A 464 1.69 -23.61 -8.91
C PHE A 464 1.93 -24.84 -8.03
N ARG A 465 1.35 -24.87 -6.82
CA ARG A 465 1.32 -26.07 -5.95
C ARG A 465 0.59 -27.23 -6.62
N THR A 466 -0.58 -26.97 -7.20
CA THR A 466 -1.43 -28.00 -7.82
C THR A 466 -0.87 -28.49 -9.16
N GLN A 467 -0.25 -27.63 -9.98
CA GLN A 467 0.49 -28.01 -11.20
C GLN A 467 1.76 -28.80 -10.88
N PHE A 468 2.45 -28.48 -9.77
CA PHE A 468 3.57 -29.30 -9.28
C PHE A 468 3.12 -30.70 -8.84
N TYR A 469 1.89 -30.83 -8.32
CA TYR A 469 1.28 -32.14 -7.98
C TYR A 469 0.73 -32.90 -9.21
N LEU A 470 0.28 -32.21 -10.25
CA LEU A 470 -0.24 -32.83 -11.48
C LEU A 470 0.85 -33.26 -12.48
N GLN A 471 2.05 -32.66 -12.39
CA GLN A 471 3.21 -33.01 -13.23
C GLN A 471 4.00 -34.23 -12.75
N ASN A 472 3.71 -34.75 -11.55
CA ASN A 472 4.40 -35.91 -10.98
C ASN A 472 3.40 -37.06 -10.78
N ASP A 473 3.35 -37.97 -11.77
CA ASP A 473 2.62 -39.23 -11.66
C ASP A 473 3.18 -40.07 -10.49
N PRO A 474 2.38 -40.41 -9.46
CA PRO A 474 2.83 -41.19 -8.30
C PRO A 474 3.27 -42.62 -8.64
N SER A 475 3.04 -43.10 -9.86
CA SER A 475 3.32 -44.47 -10.28
C SER A 475 4.76 -44.72 -10.78
N LEU A 476 5.57 -43.68 -11.02
CA LEU A 476 6.93 -43.81 -11.60
C LEU A 476 8.09 -43.66 -10.61
N VAL A 477 7.84 -43.56 -9.30
CA VAL A 477 8.91 -43.46 -8.29
C VAL A 477 8.97 -44.72 -7.43
N ILE A 478 9.84 -45.66 -7.81
CA ILE A 478 10.24 -46.77 -6.94
C ILE A 478 11.05 -46.20 -5.76
N PRO A 479 10.66 -46.47 -4.50
CA PRO A 479 11.20 -45.78 -3.33
C PRO A 479 12.47 -46.45 -2.80
N LYS A 480 13.48 -45.64 -2.44
CA LYS A 480 14.42 -46.01 -1.38
C LYS A 480 14.19 -45.13 -0.15
N ARG A 481 13.63 -45.79 0.86
CA ARG A 481 13.36 -45.30 2.22
C ARG A 481 14.58 -44.59 2.83
N SER A 482 14.34 -43.43 3.46
CA SER A 482 14.55 -43.33 4.90
C SER A 482 13.67 -42.23 5.49
N LYS A 483 13.07 -42.55 6.62
CA LYS A 483 12.11 -41.75 7.38
C LYS A 483 12.86 -40.68 8.17
N THR A 484 12.41 -39.43 8.07
CA THR A 484 11.90 -38.60 9.18
C THR A 484 11.62 -37.21 8.63
N ALA A 485 10.34 -36.83 8.60
CA ALA A 485 9.94 -35.47 8.33
C ALA A 485 10.24 -34.59 9.56
N SER A 486 10.98 -33.50 9.36
CA SER A 486 10.93 -32.34 10.24
C SER A 486 11.09 -31.07 9.40
N PHE A 487 10.22 -30.12 9.72
CA PHE A 487 10.11 -28.78 9.16
C PHE A 487 11.41 -27.96 9.26
N CYS A 488 11.62 -27.10 8.27
CA CYS A 488 12.45 -25.88 8.25
C CYS A 488 13.87 -25.99 8.83
N TYR A 489 14.88 -26.07 7.97
CA TYR A 489 16.23 -25.61 8.31
C TYR A 489 16.84 -24.76 7.19
N VAL A 490 17.50 -23.72 7.64
CA VAL A 490 18.32 -22.75 6.90
C VAL A 490 19.25 -23.48 5.91
N ILE A 491 19.23 -23.08 4.64
CA ILE A 491 20.17 -23.60 3.63
C ILE A 491 21.58 -23.08 3.96
N GLU A 492 22.40 -23.89 4.62
CA GLU A 492 23.85 -23.74 4.56
C GLU A 492 24.35 -24.23 3.19
N LEU A 493 24.84 -23.30 2.36
CA LEU A 493 25.26 -23.55 0.98
C LEU A 493 26.45 -24.52 0.90
N SER A 494 26.17 -25.73 0.42
CA SER A 494 27.16 -26.78 0.09
C SER A 494 27.44 -26.93 -1.41
N ASP A 495 26.90 -26.05 -2.24
CA ASP A 495 26.67 -26.35 -3.65
C ASP A 495 27.76 -25.76 -4.56
N CYS A 496 27.98 -26.40 -5.72
CA CYS A 496 28.92 -25.94 -6.72
C CYS A 496 28.45 -24.62 -7.37
N ILE A 497 29.29 -23.59 -7.37
CA ILE A 497 28.94 -22.27 -7.94
C ILE A 497 28.73 -22.28 -9.47
N MET A 498 29.23 -23.32 -10.15
CA MET A 498 29.19 -23.43 -11.61
C MET A 498 28.10 -24.36 -12.15
N CYS A 499 27.57 -25.28 -11.37
CA CYS A 499 26.55 -26.22 -11.86
C CYS A 499 25.42 -26.50 -10.87
N GLY A 500 25.49 -25.96 -9.64
CA GLY A 500 24.46 -26.14 -8.62
C GLY A 500 24.41 -27.52 -7.98
N SER A 501 25.29 -28.46 -8.33
CA SER A 501 25.31 -29.79 -7.71
C SER A 501 25.75 -29.73 -6.25
N ASN A 502 25.04 -30.45 -5.38
CA ASN A 502 25.41 -30.64 -3.98
C ASN A 502 26.73 -31.45 -3.92
N ALA A 503 27.65 -31.08 -3.01
CA ALA A 503 29.03 -31.61 -2.84
C ALA A 503 30.18 -30.76 -3.45
N GLY A 504 30.09 -29.43 -3.36
CA GLY A 504 31.19 -28.55 -3.75
C GLY A 504 32.30 -28.44 -2.68
N ARG A 505 33.56 -28.67 -3.07
CA ARG A 505 34.76 -28.41 -2.25
C ARG A 505 35.15 -26.94 -2.34
N LEU A 506 35.54 -26.36 -1.21
CA LEU A 506 36.00 -24.97 -1.16
C LEU A 506 37.30 -24.80 -1.93
N CYS A 507 37.43 -23.66 -2.61
CA CYS A 507 38.68 -23.23 -3.21
C CYS A 507 39.75 -23.15 -2.12
N THR A 508 40.85 -23.90 -2.30
CA THR A 508 41.90 -24.09 -1.29
C THR A 508 42.54 -22.78 -0.83
N ARG A 509 42.58 -21.77 -1.71
CA ARG A 509 43.20 -20.47 -1.42
C ARG A 509 42.25 -19.49 -0.74
N CYS A 510 41.12 -19.16 -1.37
CA CYS A 510 40.24 -18.09 -0.89
C CYS A 510 39.17 -18.57 0.10
N GLN A 511 38.88 -19.88 0.13
CA GLN A 511 37.85 -20.51 0.95
C GLN A 511 36.46 -19.86 0.81
N SER A 512 36.16 -19.28 -0.36
CA SER A 512 34.95 -18.47 -0.59
C SER A 512 33.99 -19.05 -1.64
N SER A 513 34.51 -19.73 -2.67
CA SER A 513 33.71 -20.40 -3.71
C SER A 513 33.86 -21.91 -3.61
N ARG A 514 32.81 -22.66 -3.97
CA ARG A 514 32.78 -24.13 -3.95
C ARG A 514 32.65 -24.71 -5.36
N TYR A 515 33.35 -25.81 -5.65
CA TYR A 515 33.30 -26.51 -6.93
C TYR A 515 33.16 -28.02 -6.71
N CYS A 516 32.28 -28.69 -7.46
CA CYS A 516 32.15 -30.15 -7.37
C CYS A 516 33.26 -30.91 -8.11
N SER A 517 33.94 -30.25 -9.06
CA SER A 517 34.97 -30.86 -9.89
C SER A 517 36.05 -29.86 -10.32
N ASN A 518 37.18 -30.39 -10.81
CA ASN A 518 38.28 -29.58 -11.35
C ASN A 518 37.85 -28.83 -12.63
N GLU A 519 36.94 -29.41 -13.43
CA GLU A 519 36.40 -28.78 -14.63
C GLU A 519 35.57 -27.55 -14.28
N CYS A 520 34.69 -27.66 -13.28
CA CYS A 520 33.93 -26.51 -12.78
C CYS A 520 34.86 -25.41 -12.23
N GLN A 521 35.90 -25.79 -11.49
CA GLN A 521 36.90 -24.82 -11.02
C GLN A 521 37.66 -24.17 -12.18
N ALA A 522 38.08 -24.95 -13.16
CA ALA A 522 38.81 -24.47 -14.34
C ALA A 522 37.96 -23.51 -15.19
N ALA A 523 36.66 -23.78 -15.32
CA ALA A 523 35.72 -22.91 -16.03
C ALA A 523 35.55 -21.53 -15.36
N ASP A 524 35.55 -21.48 -14.03
CA ASP A 524 35.47 -20.20 -13.29
C ASP A 524 36.83 -19.50 -13.15
N TRP A 525 37.93 -20.25 -13.25
CA TRP A 525 39.28 -19.79 -12.94
C TRP A 525 39.72 -18.49 -13.62
N PRO A 526 39.44 -18.24 -14.93
CA PRO A 526 39.86 -17.00 -15.60
C PRO A 526 39.38 -15.73 -14.90
N SER A 527 38.14 -15.75 -14.38
CA SER A 527 37.55 -14.65 -13.62
C SER A 527 37.91 -14.76 -12.14
N HIS A 528 37.78 -15.94 -11.53
CA HIS A 528 38.01 -16.17 -10.11
C HIS A 528 39.43 -15.76 -9.67
N LYS A 529 40.46 -16.09 -10.47
CA LYS A 529 41.87 -15.81 -10.15
C LYS A 529 42.17 -14.31 -9.96
N LEU A 530 41.37 -13.42 -10.54
CA LEU A 530 41.56 -11.97 -10.45
C LEU A 530 41.40 -11.45 -9.02
N LEU A 531 40.53 -12.09 -8.22
CA LEU A 531 40.24 -11.73 -6.84
C LEU A 531 40.61 -12.82 -5.83
N CYS A 532 40.80 -14.07 -6.24
CA CYS A 532 41.08 -15.22 -5.36
C CYS A 532 42.22 -14.94 -4.36
N ARG A 533 43.37 -14.47 -4.86
CA ARG A 533 44.51 -14.08 -4.03
C ARG A 533 44.18 -12.94 -3.09
N LYS A 534 43.60 -11.86 -3.63
CA LYS A 534 43.28 -10.64 -2.88
C LYS A 534 42.25 -10.91 -1.78
N TYR A 535 41.35 -11.88 -1.97
CA TYR A 535 40.34 -12.25 -0.99
C TYR A 535 40.93 -13.01 0.20
N ALA A 536 41.91 -13.89 -0.08
CA ALA A 536 42.66 -14.59 0.95
C ALA A 536 43.56 -13.62 1.74
N GLU A 537 44.19 -12.68 1.04
CA GLU A 537 45.16 -11.71 1.57
C GLU A 537 44.50 -10.32 1.85
N LYS A 538 43.19 -10.28 2.13
CA LYS A 538 42.47 -9.01 2.29
C LYS A 538 42.93 -8.24 3.54
N SER A 539 42.95 -6.92 3.44
CA SER A 539 43.28 -6.04 4.57
C SER A 539 42.29 -6.20 5.73
N PRO A 540 42.71 -5.93 6.98
CA PRO A 540 41.82 -5.98 8.12
C PRO A 540 40.65 -5.00 7.96
N ARG A 541 39.49 -5.38 8.50
CA ARG A 541 38.27 -4.56 8.46
C ARG A 541 38.51 -3.24 9.22
N PRO A 542 38.28 -2.06 8.61
CA PRO A 542 38.51 -0.78 9.29
C PRO A 542 37.58 -0.52 10.48
N SER A 543 36.30 -0.91 10.37
CA SER A 543 35.34 -0.87 11.49
C SER A 543 34.14 -1.80 11.24
N ASP A 544 33.31 -2.08 12.24
CA ASP A 544 32.13 -2.95 12.12
C ASP A 544 31.09 -2.46 11.09
N ASN A 545 31.07 -1.16 10.83
CA ASN A 545 30.21 -0.53 9.84
C ASN A 545 30.80 -0.62 8.42
N HIS A 546 32.05 -1.05 8.24
CA HIS A 546 32.60 -1.32 6.92
C HIS A 546 32.27 -2.72 6.45
N LYS A 547 31.72 -2.86 5.24
CA LYS A 547 31.45 -4.16 4.60
C LYS A 547 32.33 -4.33 3.37
N LEU A 548 32.76 -5.56 3.13
CA LEU A 548 33.58 -5.88 1.96
C LEU A 548 32.73 -5.78 0.69
N ALA A 549 33.24 -5.07 -0.31
CA ALA A 549 32.61 -4.87 -1.62
C ALA A 549 33.62 -5.14 -2.76
N ILE A 550 33.11 -5.32 -3.97
CA ILE A 550 33.93 -5.43 -5.19
C ILE A 550 33.80 -4.14 -5.98
N GLU A 551 34.94 -3.57 -6.35
CA GLU A 551 35.03 -2.40 -7.21
C GLU A 551 35.45 -2.82 -8.62
N PHE A 552 34.72 -2.36 -9.62
CA PHE A 552 35.13 -2.34 -11.02
C PHE A 552 35.55 -0.93 -11.40
N PRO A 553 36.82 -0.55 -11.16
CA PRO A 553 37.32 0.76 -11.55
C PRO A 553 37.37 0.89 -13.08
N GLN A 554 36.81 1.97 -13.64
CA GLN A 554 36.83 2.18 -15.10
C GLN A 554 38.26 2.32 -15.67
N ASP A 555 39.15 2.97 -14.91
CA ASP A 555 40.49 3.37 -15.38
C ASP A 555 41.56 2.30 -15.12
N LYS A 556 41.23 1.23 -14.39
CA LYS A 556 42.14 0.13 -14.13
C LYS A 556 41.68 -1.13 -14.86
N SER A 557 42.62 -2.02 -15.12
CA SER A 557 42.31 -3.26 -15.84
C SER A 557 41.81 -4.40 -14.94
N TYR A 558 41.81 -4.24 -13.61
CA TYR A 558 41.51 -5.34 -12.69
C TYR A 558 40.52 -4.92 -11.60
N PRO A 559 39.65 -5.83 -11.15
CA PRO A 559 38.76 -5.56 -10.04
C PRO A 559 39.54 -5.48 -8.71
N SER A 560 38.98 -4.73 -7.77
CA SER A 560 39.51 -4.53 -6.41
C SER A 560 38.53 -5.05 -5.37
N LEU A 561 39.05 -5.48 -4.22
CA LEU A 561 38.26 -5.59 -3.00
C LEU A 561 38.43 -4.29 -2.20
N ILE A 562 37.32 -3.69 -1.79
CA ILE A 562 37.31 -2.43 -1.04
C ILE A 562 36.42 -2.58 0.20
N TRP A 563 36.66 -1.73 1.20
CA TRP A 563 35.83 -1.61 2.38
C TRP A 563 34.93 -0.38 2.23
N VAL A 564 33.61 -0.59 2.17
CA VAL A 564 32.63 0.49 2.02
C VAL A 564 31.97 0.75 3.37
N TYR A 565 31.93 2.01 3.79
CA TYR A 565 31.24 2.40 5.02
C TYR A 565 29.71 2.34 4.82
N CYS A 566 29.05 1.50 5.61
CA CYS A 566 27.61 1.35 5.67
C CYS A 566 27.09 2.10 6.92
N GLU A 567 26.49 3.26 6.68
CA GLU A 567 25.95 4.12 7.72
C GLU A 567 24.63 3.54 8.23
N LYS A 568 24.54 3.25 9.52
CA LYS A 568 23.28 2.87 10.14
C LYS A 568 22.37 4.09 10.20
N ARG A 569 21.19 3.96 9.62
CA ARG A 569 20.13 4.95 9.57
C ARG A 569 18.86 4.34 10.14
N LEU A 570 17.93 5.22 10.45
CA LEU A 570 16.57 4.87 10.81
C LEU A 570 15.67 5.38 9.68
N ASP A 571 14.70 4.58 9.29
CA ASP A 571 13.64 5.06 8.39
C ASP A 571 12.60 5.88 9.18
N ASP A 572 11.59 6.40 8.49
CA ASP A 572 10.52 7.19 9.12
C ASP A 572 9.71 6.38 10.17
N CYS A 573 9.91 5.06 10.23
CA CYS A 573 9.32 4.12 11.18
C CYS A 573 10.31 3.66 12.27
N ASN A 574 11.47 4.33 12.42
CA ASN A 574 12.54 3.96 13.36
C ASN A 574 13.11 2.53 13.17
N ARG A 575 12.93 1.93 12.00
CA ARG A 575 13.53 0.64 11.69
C ARG A 575 14.98 0.86 11.27
N PRO A 576 15.94 0.13 11.86
CA PRO A 576 17.33 0.26 11.47
C PRO A 576 17.54 -0.30 10.07
N TRP A 577 18.20 0.49 9.24
CA TRP A 577 18.69 0.09 7.93
C TRP A 577 20.10 0.66 7.72
N GLU A 578 20.84 0.12 6.77
CA GLU A 578 22.19 0.57 6.44
C GLU A 578 22.19 1.26 5.08
N TYR A 579 22.89 2.40 4.97
CA TYR A 579 23.15 3.10 3.72
C TYR A 579 24.63 2.99 3.35
N ALA A 580 24.95 2.32 2.23
CA ALA A 580 26.32 2.19 1.76
C ALA A 580 26.79 3.48 1.07
N LYS A 581 27.82 4.13 1.63
CA LYS A 581 28.45 5.36 1.08
C LYS A 581 29.37 5.02 -0.11
N ALA A 582 28.77 4.63 -1.24
CA ALA A 582 29.46 4.19 -2.44
C ALA A 582 29.88 5.35 -3.37
N GLU A 583 29.36 6.56 -3.15
CA GLU A 583 29.55 7.76 -3.99
C GLU A 583 31.03 8.07 -4.21
N SER A 584 31.82 7.98 -3.14
CA SER A 584 33.26 8.28 -3.14
C SER A 584 34.09 7.41 -4.09
N PHE A 585 33.58 6.25 -4.48
CA PHE A 585 34.23 5.32 -5.40
C PHE A 585 33.78 5.50 -6.86
N LEU A 586 32.74 6.31 -7.11
CA LEU A 586 32.11 6.43 -8.43
C LEU A 586 32.44 7.74 -9.15
N GLY A 587 33.26 8.61 -8.57
CA GLY A 587 33.70 9.86 -9.16
C GLY A 587 33.79 11.00 -8.13
N ARG A 588 34.49 12.08 -8.45
CA ARG A 588 34.63 13.26 -7.56
C ARG A 588 33.55 14.32 -7.80
N ASP A 589 32.67 14.07 -8.75
CA ASP A 589 31.69 14.99 -9.32
C ASP A 589 30.26 14.80 -8.78
N ASN A 590 30.10 14.02 -7.69
CA ASN A 590 28.79 13.69 -7.10
C ASN A 590 27.77 13.19 -8.14
N PRO A 591 28.05 12.07 -8.82
CA PRO A 591 27.16 11.55 -9.87
C PRO A 591 25.80 11.12 -9.32
N ILE A 592 24.76 11.22 -10.15
CA ILE A 592 23.48 10.55 -9.90
C ILE A 592 23.72 9.04 -9.98
N LEU A 593 23.32 8.31 -8.93
CA LEU A 593 23.59 6.89 -8.79
C LEU A 593 22.35 6.06 -9.08
N GLU A 594 22.54 4.98 -9.84
CA GLU A 594 21.56 3.90 -9.98
C GLU A 594 21.98 2.73 -9.08
N ARG A 595 21.03 2.18 -8.29
CA ARG A 595 21.22 1.00 -7.43
C ARG A 595 20.32 -0.14 -7.91
N LYS A 596 20.89 -1.18 -8.51
CA LYS A 596 20.18 -2.37 -9.01
C LYS A 596 20.27 -3.50 -7.98
N LEU A 597 19.12 -4.05 -7.58
CA LEU A 597 19.06 -5.25 -6.74
C LEU A 597 18.99 -6.52 -7.60
N ILE A 598 19.92 -7.44 -7.35
CA ILE A 598 20.06 -8.71 -8.05
C ILE A 598 19.77 -9.83 -7.04
N GLN A 599 18.67 -10.53 -7.23
CA GLN A 599 18.22 -11.62 -6.35
C GLN A 599 18.16 -12.98 -7.05
N ARG A 600 18.38 -13.01 -8.37
CA ARG A 600 18.35 -14.22 -9.19
C ARG A 600 19.50 -14.21 -10.18
N ASN A 601 20.16 -15.36 -10.33
CA ASN A 601 21.08 -15.62 -11.42
C ASN A 601 20.31 -16.24 -12.59
N ARG A 602 20.10 -15.47 -13.67
CA ARG A 602 19.32 -15.90 -14.84
C ARG A 602 20.02 -17.00 -15.64
N ARG A 603 21.34 -16.90 -15.85
CA ARG A 603 22.13 -17.90 -16.59
C ARG A 603 22.13 -19.28 -15.95
N ARG A 604 21.95 -19.35 -14.63
CA ARG A 604 21.99 -20.59 -13.86
C ARG A 604 20.64 -21.01 -13.32
N ASP A 605 19.60 -20.26 -13.68
CA ASP A 605 18.24 -20.39 -13.19
C ASP A 605 18.16 -20.64 -11.67
N GLN A 606 18.84 -19.79 -10.89
CA GLN A 606 19.00 -19.97 -9.45
C GLN A 606 18.59 -18.72 -8.67
N LEU A 607 17.77 -18.88 -7.63
CA LEU A 607 17.50 -17.82 -6.65
C LEU A 607 18.71 -17.65 -5.72
N LEU A 608 19.12 -16.41 -5.50
CA LEU A 608 20.26 -16.12 -4.66
C LEU A 608 19.85 -16.16 -3.17
N PRO A 609 20.74 -16.65 -2.29
CA PRO A 609 20.49 -16.68 -0.84
C PRO A 609 20.54 -15.29 -0.20
N ASN A 610 21.22 -14.34 -0.85
CA ASN A 610 21.36 -12.96 -0.44
C ASN A 610 21.19 -12.06 -1.67
N THR A 611 20.75 -10.83 -1.43
CA THR A 611 20.61 -9.83 -2.49
C THR A 611 21.96 -9.21 -2.80
N ILE A 612 22.29 -9.07 -4.08
CA ILE A 612 23.48 -8.35 -4.52
C ILE A 612 23.03 -6.98 -5.00
N GLU A 613 23.58 -5.91 -4.45
CA GLU A 613 23.32 -4.54 -4.89
C GLU A 613 24.47 -4.07 -5.79
N ALA A 614 24.15 -3.70 -7.03
CA ALA A 614 25.09 -3.18 -8.00
C ALA A 614 24.83 -1.68 -8.19
N VAL A 615 25.86 -0.86 -7.93
CA VAL A 615 25.78 0.60 -7.88
C VAL A 615 26.64 1.19 -8.99
N PHE A 616 26.01 1.98 -9.88
CA PHE A 616 26.64 2.59 -11.05
C PHE A 616 26.23 4.05 -11.19
N ARG A 617 26.86 4.75 -12.13
CA ARG A 617 26.49 6.11 -12.54
C ARG A 617 25.30 6.04 -13.50
N ASP A 618 24.21 6.71 -13.19
CA ASP A 618 22.99 6.73 -14.03
C ASP A 618 23.19 7.60 -15.29
N THR A 619 24.07 8.60 -15.20
CA THR A 619 24.32 9.58 -16.28
C THR A 619 25.37 9.15 -17.31
N PHE A 620 25.77 7.87 -17.35
CA PHE A 620 26.92 7.40 -18.13
C PHE A 620 26.81 7.66 -19.65
N LEU A 621 25.58 7.85 -20.17
CA LEU A 621 25.32 8.16 -21.58
C LEU A 621 25.65 9.61 -21.97
N ILE A 622 25.67 10.53 -21.01
CA ILE A 622 25.83 11.98 -21.25
C ILE A 622 27.00 12.61 -20.49
N ASP A 623 27.60 11.90 -19.53
CA ASP A 623 28.68 12.43 -18.68
C ASP A 623 30.10 12.12 -19.19
N GLY A 624 30.23 11.48 -20.35
CA GLY A 624 31.52 11.11 -20.94
C GLY A 624 32.19 9.88 -20.31
N SER A 625 31.45 9.07 -19.55
CA SER A 625 31.94 7.83 -18.96
C SER A 625 32.59 6.89 -19.99
N LYS A 626 33.73 6.32 -19.61
CA LYS A 626 34.51 5.42 -20.48
C LYS A 626 34.10 3.95 -20.27
N PRO A 627 34.30 3.07 -21.27
CA PRO A 627 34.10 1.63 -21.10
C PRO A 627 34.85 1.06 -19.90
N ASN A 628 34.16 0.27 -19.08
CA ASN A 628 34.73 -0.27 -17.84
C ASN A 628 35.68 -1.44 -18.12
N ARG A 629 36.97 -1.13 -18.31
CA ARG A 629 38.00 -2.12 -18.66
C ARG A 629 38.15 -3.23 -17.62
N SER A 630 37.98 -2.90 -16.33
CA SER A 630 38.04 -3.87 -15.23
C SER A 630 36.92 -4.91 -15.32
N LEU A 631 35.69 -4.47 -15.61
CA LEU A 631 34.54 -5.34 -15.80
C LEU A 631 34.75 -6.23 -17.03
N TYR A 632 35.09 -5.66 -18.19
CA TYR A 632 35.32 -6.45 -19.41
C TYR A 632 36.43 -7.51 -19.24
N ARG A 633 37.52 -7.18 -18.54
CA ARG A 633 38.54 -8.16 -18.21
C ARG A 633 38.04 -9.26 -17.29
N SER A 634 37.16 -8.91 -16.35
CA SER A 634 36.55 -9.87 -15.41
C SER A 634 35.60 -10.83 -16.11
N LEU A 635 34.92 -10.37 -17.16
CA LEU A 635 34.08 -11.21 -18.01
C LEU A 635 34.94 -12.15 -18.87
N GLY A 636 36.08 -11.66 -19.37
CA GLY A 636 37.10 -12.47 -20.01
C GLY A 636 36.55 -13.33 -21.15
N SER A 637 36.85 -14.63 -21.13
CA SER A 637 36.37 -15.64 -22.09
C SER A 637 34.96 -16.19 -21.78
N SER A 638 34.26 -15.66 -20.76
CA SER A 638 32.94 -16.17 -20.34
C SER A 638 31.80 -15.76 -21.27
N GLY A 639 32.05 -14.81 -22.18
CA GLY A 639 31.11 -14.34 -23.20
C GLY A 639 31.20 -12.84 -23.46
N THR A 640 30.50 -12.38 -24.50
CA THR A 640 30.31 -10.96 -24.84
C THR A 640 29.00 -10.44 -24.25
N THR A 641 29.00 -9.20 -23.75
CA THR A 641 27.78 -8.55 -23.24
C THR A 641 27.00 -7.91 -24.39
N SER A 642 25.67 -7.85 -24.27
CA SER A 642 24.78 -7.12 -25.17
C SER A 642 24.83 -5.60 -24.94
N CYS A 643 25.18 -5.17 -23.72
CA CYS A 643 25.27 -3.76 -23.34
C CYS A 643 26.72 -3.27 -23.24
N ASP A 644 26.94 -1.99 -23.56
CA ASP A 644 28.22 -1.30 -23.34
C ASP A 644 28.28 -0.71 -21.93
N TRP A 645 28.93 -1.43 -21.02
CA TRP A 645 29.08 -1.03 -19.63
C TRP A 645 30.17 0.03 -19.46
N ARG A 646 29.77 1.22 -18.99
CA ARG A 646 30.62 2.39 -18.82
C ARG A 646 30.62 2.89 -17.38
N GLY A 647 31.65 3.64 -17.03
CA GLY A 647 31.81 4.21 -15.69
C GLY A 647 32.33 3.18 -14.66
N PRO A 648 32.79 3.63 -13.49
CA PRO A 648 33.11 2.74 -12.38
C PRO A 648 31.83 2.08 -11.83
N GLY A 649 31.98 0.93 -11.18
CA GLY A 649 30.85 0.22 -10.55
C GLY A 649 31.24 -0.42 -9.23
N ILE A 650 30.33 -0.40 -8.25
CA ILE A 650 30.50 -1.02 -6.92
C ILE A 650 29.47 -2.10 -6.72
N ILE A 651 29.90 -3.26 -6.22
CA ILE A 651 29.04 -4.39 -5.91
C ILE A 651 29.08 -4.71 -4.42
N LEU A 652 27.91 -4.75 -3.81
CA LEU A 652 27.68 -4.96 -2.39
C LEU A 652 26.75 -6.16 -2.17
N ARG A 653 26.82 -6.80 -1.00
CA ARG A 653 25.85 -7.82 -0.58
C ARG A 653 24.91 -7.25 0.48
N LYS A 654 23.61 -7.41 0.28
CA LYS A 654 22.56 -7.22 1.28
C LYS A 654 22.07 -8.57 1.82
N ARG A 655 21.82 -8.66 3.12
CA ARG A 655 21.46 -9.91 3.80
C ARG A 655 20.01 -10.28 3.51
N GLY A 656 19.80 -11.49 3.00
CA GLY A 656 18.49 -12.04 2.69
C GLY A 656 17.89 -11.53 1.37
N ILE A 657 16.63 -11.91 1.17
CA ILE A 657 15.81 -11.63 0.00
C ILE A 657 14.56 -10.83 0.44
N GLY A 658 14.15 -9.85 -0.37
CA GLY A 658 13.05 -8.93 -0.04
C GLY A 658 13.08 -7.68 -0.93
N SER A 659 12.02 -6.87 -0.94
CA SER A 659 11.92 -5.69 -1.83
C SER A 659 13.11 -4.73 -1.69
N ASP A 660 13.54 -4.47 -0.44
CA ASP A 660 14.79 -3.77 -0.14
C ASP A 660 15.38 -4.27 1.20
N PRO A 661 16.32 -5.23 1.20
CA PRO A 661 16.84 -5.78 2.45
C PRO A 661 17.69 -4.76 3.20
N SER A 662 17.39 -4.59 4.50
CA SER A 662 17.85 -3.43 5.27
C SER A 662 19.33 -3.43 5.69
N PHE A 663 20.04 -4.56 5.61
CA PHE A 663 21.40 -4.68 6.16
C PHE A 663 22.40 -5.25 5.15
N TYR A 664 23.63 -4.74 5.18
CA TYR A 664 24.71 -5.23 4.35
C TYR A 664 25.53 -6.34 5.02
N GLY A 665 26.10 -7.21 4.20
CA GLY A 665 27.07 -8.23 4.59
C GLY A 665 28.32 -8.14 3.72
N ASP A 666 29.37 -8.85 4.12
CA ASP A 666 30.57 -8.92 3.29
C ASP A 666 30.29 -9.75 2.03
N ILE A 667 30.69 -9.23 0.89
CA ILE A 667 30.61 -9.95 -0.38
C ILE A 667 31.56 -11.16 -0.39
N SER A 668 31.13 -12.23 -1.05
CA SER A 668 31.92 -13.44 -1.27
C SER A 668 32.35 -13.55 -2.73
N LEU A 669 33.31 -14.44 -3.02
CA LEU A 669 33.65 -14.78 -4.41
C LEU A 669 32.60 -15.69 -5.08
N ALA A 670 31.66 -16.25 -4.32
CA ALA A 670 30.46 -16.86 -4.90
C ALA A 670 29.53 -15.76 -5.47
N ASP A 671 29.29 -14.69 -4.71
CA ASP A 671 28.54 -13.52 -5.18
C ASP A 671 29.18 -12.91 -6.44
N TYR A 672 30.53 -12.85 -6.49
CA TYR A 672 31.27 -12.38 -7.66
C TYR A 672 30.91 -13.16 -8.94
N ARG A 673 30.75 -14.49 -8.87
CA ARG A 673 30.35 -15.28 -10.03
C ARG A 673 28.94 -14.92 -10.51
N HIS A 674 28.01 -14.74 -9.57
CA HIS A 674 26.64 -14.34 -9.89
C HIS A 674 26.55 -12.95 -10.52
N VAL A 675 27.43 -12.03 -10.10
CA VAL A 675 27.56 -10.68 -10.67
C VAL A 675 28.01 -10.75 -12.13
N LEU A 676 29.02 -11.57 -12.44
CA LEU A 676 29.49 -11.72 -13.81
C LEU A 676 28.41 -12.33 -14.71
N ASP A 677 27.68 -13.31 -14.21
CA ASP A 677 26.55 -13.91 -14.93
C ASP A 677 25.43 -12.90 -15.18
N TYR A 678 25.15 -12.02 -14.21
CA TYR A 678 24.20 -10.92 -14.37
C TYR A 678 24.61 -10.01 -15.53
N PHE A 679 25.85 -9.51 -15.55
CA PHE A 679 26.34 -8.64 -16.62
C PHE A 679 26.31 -9.28 -18.02
N LEU A 680 26.49 -10.60 -18.10
CA LEU A 680 26.40 -11.36 -19.36
C LEU A 680 24.95 -11.56 -19.85
N SER A 681 23.96 -11.52 -18.95
CA SER A 681 22.54 -11.77 -19.26
C SER A 681 21.66 -10.52 -19.21
N TYR A 682 22.25 -9.36 -18.97
CA TYR A 682 21.52 -8.11 -18.81
C TYR A 682 20.94 -7.64 -20.14
N ARG A 683 19.62 -7.37 -20.18
CA ARG A 683 18.84 -7.02 -21.40
C ARG A 683 18.94 -8.03 -22.55
N ASP A 684 19.15 -9.31 -22.25
CA ASP A 684 19.03 -10.39 -23.24
C ASP A 684 17.55 -10.79 -23.48
N ASP A 685 16.68 -9.77 -23.47
CA ASP A 685 15.22 -9.87 -23.60
C ASP A 685 14.77 -9.49 -25.03
N ASP A 686 15.71 -9.13 -25.92
CA ASP A 686 15.44 -8.76 -27.30
C ASP A 686 15.18 -10.00 -28.16
N VAL A 687 13.98 -10.06 -28.71
CA VAL A 687 13.56 -11.10 -29.65
C VAL A 687 13.89 -10.65 -31.07
N LYS A 688 14.64 -11.45 -31.84
CA LYS A 688 15.01 -11.09 -33.23
C LYS A 688 13.96 -11.60 -34.20
N GLU A 689 13.28 -10.69 -34.90
CA GLU A 689 12.41 -11.01 -36.03
C GLU A 689 13.20 -11.67 -37.16
N ILE A 690 12.63 -12.72 -37.75
CA ILE A 690 13.24 -13.48 -38.83
C ILE A 690 12.55 -13.10 -40.14
N GLU A 691 13.31 -12.55 -41.07
CA GLU A 691 12.83 -12.27 -42.42
C GLU A 691 12.44 -13.57 -43.15
N LYS A 692 11.37 -13.51 -43.97
CA LYS A 692 10.89 -14.66 -44.74
C LYS A 692 12.02 -15.25 -45.60
N GLY A 693 12.42 -16.49 -45.30
CA GLY A 693 13.44 -17.24 -46.06
C GLY A 693 14.78 -17.47 -45.34
N PHE A 694 15.00 -16.87 -44.16
CA PHE A 694 16.21 -17.11 -43.37
C PHE A 694 16.04 -18.26 -42.35
N GLN A 695 17.05 -19.13 -42.26
CA GLN A 695 17.10 -20.23 -41.28
C GLN A 695 17.69 -19.77 -39.95
N ILE A 696 17.12 -20.27 -38.85
CA ILE A 696 17.62 -20.02 -37.49
C ILE A 696 18.95 -20.75 -37.29
N ASP A 697 19.95 -20.04 -36.75
CA ASP A 697 21.24 -20.63 -36.36
C ASP A 697 21.07 -21.55 -35.14
N LYS A 698 20.73 -22.82 -35.39
CA LYS A 698 20.53 -23.85 -34.35
C LYS A 698 21.81 -24.17 -33.54
N SER A 699 22.99 -23.73 -33.99
CA SER A 699 24.25 -23.95 -33.25
C SER A 699 24.28 -23.21 -31.90
N ARG A 700 23.40 -22.22 -31.71
CA ARG A 700 23.30 -21.39 -30.50
C ARG A 700 22.19 -21.80 -29.54
N ASN A 701 21.60 -22.99 -29.71
CA ASN A 701 20.46 -23.47 -28.92
C ASN A 701 19.26 -22.50 -28.93
N THR A 702 19.05 -21.81 -30.05
CA THR A 702 17.93 -20.90 -30.30
C THR A 702 16.70 -21.68 -30.77
N ILE A 703 15.50 -21.19 -30.43
CA ILE A 703 14.23 -21.81 -30.84
C ILE A 703 13.40 -20.82 -31.68
N SER A 704 12.49 -21.36 -32.50
CA SER A 704 11.42 -20.59 -33.14
C SER A 704 10.35 -20.20 -32.14
N GLY A 705 9.99 -18.91 -32.13
CA GLY A 705 8.81 -18.38 -31.47
C GLY A 705 7.95 -17.55 -32.43
N VAL A 706 6.83 -17.05 -31.94
CA VAL A 706 5.91 -16.21 -32.71
C VAL A 706 5.55 -14.99 -31.89
N LYS A 707 5.77 -13.79 -32.44
CA LYS A 707 5.29 -12.55 -31.85
C LYS A 707 3.90 -12.22 -32.38
N VAL A 708 2.91 -12.21 -31.49
CA VAL A 708 1.54 -11.76 -31.73
C VAL A 708 1.48 -10.25 -31.50
N THR A 709 1.30 -9.49 -32.57
CA THR A 709 1.39 -8.03 -32.52
C THR A 709 0.08 -7.40 -32.01
N CYS A 710 0.16 -6.34 -31.22
CA CYS A 710 -1.02 -5.59 -30.79
C CYS A 710 -1.53 -4.64 -31.87
N PHE A 711 -2.71 -4.07 -31.64
CA PHE A 711 -3.37 -3.15 -32.57
C PHE A 711 -2.49 -1.95 -32.96
N GLY A 712 -1.78 -1.35 -32.00
CA GLY A 712 -0.88 -0.22 -32.24
C GLY A 712 0.27 -0.59 -33.17
N THR A 713 0.92 -1.73 -32.95
CA THR A 713 2.03 -2.24 -33.78
C THR A 713 1.57 -2.49 -35.22
N GLN A 714 0.41 -3.11 -35.40
CA GLN A 714 -0.15 -3.40 -36.71
C GLN A 714 -0.47 -2.11 -37.48
N LYS A 715 -1.08 -1.13 -36.80
CA LYS A 715 -1.50 0.14 -37.43
C LYS A 715 -0.33 1.07 -37.75
N LEU A 716 0.69 1.14 -36.88
CA LEU A 716 1.80 2.10 -37.02
C LEU A 716 2.95 1.56 -37.86
N ASN A 717 3.30 0.28 -37.69
CA ASN A 717 4.49 -0.31 -38.33
C ASN A 717 4.12 -1.17 -39.55
N GLY A 718 2.83 -1.36 -39.84
CA GLY A 718 2.37 -2.26 -40.90
C GLY A 718 2.73 -3.73 -40.65
N ALA A 719 3.03 -4.09 -39.40
CA ALA A 719 3.43 -5.44 -39.04
C ALA A 719 2.25 -6.41 -39.18
N GLY A 720 2.51 -7.63 -39.64
CA GLY A 720 1.52 -8.70 -39.64
C GLY A 720 1.09 -9.10 -38.22
N PRO A 721 -0.10 -9.73 -38.05
CA PRO A 721 -0.62 -10.17 -36.75
C PRO A 721 0.26 -11.23 -36.07
N PHE A 722 0.95 -12.06 -36.86
CA PHE A 722 1.88 -13.08 -36.39
C PHE A 722 3.23 -12.90 -37.09
N VAL A 723 4.28 -12.67 -36.30
CA VAL A 723 5.65 -12.45 -36.80
C VAL A 723 6.56 -13.57 -36.30
N HIS A 724 7.32 -14.18 -37.21
CA HIS A 724 8.27 -15.23 -36.86
C HIS A 724 9.50 -14.64 -36.18
N VAL A 725 9.93 -15.25 -35.07
CA VAL A 725 11.01 -14.71 -34.25
C VAL A 725 11.95 -15.81 -33.74
N SER A 726 13.22 -15.46 -33.53
CA SER A 726 14.21 -16.35 -32.88
C SER A 726 14.39 -15.98 -31.41
N VAL A 727 14.40 -17.00 -30.56
CA VAL A 727 14.48 -16.84 -29.10
C VAL A 727 15.73 -17.55 -28.56
N GLY A 728 16.64 -16.78 -27.98
CA GLY A 728 17.89 -17.28 -27.39
C GLY A 728 17.67 -18.11 -26.11
N PRO A 729 18.60 -19.02 -25.74
CA PRO A 729 18.46 -19.91 -24.58
C PRO A 729 18.44 -19.21 -23.22
N THR A 730 18.89 -17.96 -23.18
CA THR A 730 18.94 -17.08 -22.01
C THR A 730 17.73 -16.15 -21.90
N HIS A 731 16.84 -16.17 -22.89
CA HIS A 731 15.65 -15.33 -22.92
C HIS A 731 14.71 -15.67 -21.76
N VAL A 732 14.19 -14.65 -21.09
CA VAL A 732 13.33 -14.76 -19.89
C VAL A 732 12.09 -15.63 -20.08
N ALA A 733 11.53 -15.68 -21.30
CA ALA A 733 10.40 -16.55 -21.61
C ALA A 733 10.74 -18.06 -21.50
N ARG A 734 12.00 -18.47 -21.65
CA ARG A 734 12.43 -19.88 -21.64
C ARG A 734 12.81 -20.42 -20.26
N GLY A 735 12.99 -19.57 -19.25
CA GLY A 735 13.43 -20.01 -17.90
C GLY A 735 12.35 -20.75 -17.10
N ALA A 736 12.72 -21.84 -16.40
CA ALA A 736 11.77 -22.65 -15.63
C ALA A 736 11.21 -21.91 -14.40
N LEU A 737 12.00 -21.00 -13.81
CA LEU A 737 11.56 -20.12 -12.71
C LEU A 737 10.99 -18.78 -13.19
N SER A 738 10.65 -18.63 -14.48
CA SER A 738 10.13 -17.37 -15.01
C SER A 738 8.75 -17.04 -14.41
N SER A 739 8.67 -15.93 -13.65
CA SER A 739 7.47 -15.52 -12.90
C SER A 739 6.44 -14.76 -13.73
N GLU A 740 6.75 -14.43 -14.99
CA GLU A 740 5.92 -13.56 -15.84
C GLU A 740 5.39 -14.25 -17.12
N GLY A 741 5.95 -15.39 -17.53
CA GLY A 741 5.49 -16.14 -18.71
C GLY A 741 4.46 -17.19 -18.38
N GLU A 742 3.23 -17.06 -18.89
CA GLU A 742 2.08 -17.92 -18.54
C GLU A 742 1.77 -18.93 -19.65
N ILE A 743 1.43 -20.17 -19.28
CA ILE A 743 0.96 -21.18 -20.25
C ILE A 743 -0.53 -20.97 -20.48
N SER A 744 -0.95 -20.92 -21.74
CA SER A 744 -2.37 -20.81 -22.09
C SER A 744 -3.15 -22.07 -21.66
N PRO A 745 -4.24 -21.94 -20.89
CA PRO A 745 -5.08 -23.07 -20.49
C PRO A 745 -5.66 -23.83 -21.69
N ILE A 746 -6.08 -23.10 -22.73
CA ILE A 746 -6.63 -23.69 -23.96
C ILE A 746 -5.54 -24.47 -24.71
N SER A 747 -4.35 -23.87 -24.86
CA SER A 747 -3.21 -24.51 -25.53
C SER A 747 -2.83 -25.83 -24.87
N TYR A 748 -2.92 -25.89 -23.54
CA TYR A 748 -2.67 -27.09 -22.75
C TYR A 748 -3.70 -28.19 -23.04
N LEU A 749 -5.00 -27.85 -23.09
CA LEU A 749 -6.08 -28.80 -23.41
C LEU A 749 -6.01 -29.31 -24.85
N VAL A 750 -5.60 -28.46 -25.79
CA VAL A 750 -5.30 -28.83 -27.19
C VAL A 750 -4.05 -29.73 -27.30
N GLY A 751 -3.27 -29.88 -26.22
CA GLY A 751 -2.04 -30.67 -26.21
C GLY A 751 -0.86 -29.98 -26.90
N LEU A 752 -0.96 -28.69 -27.21
CA LEU A 752 0.12 -27.84 -27.72
C LEU A 752 0.40 -26.72 -26.70
N PRO A 753 1.06 -27.01 -25.55
CA PRO A 753 1.22 -26.02 -24.50
C PRO A 753 2.14 -24.88 -24.96
N VAL A 754 1.56 -23.69 -25.11
CA VAL A 754 2.26 -22.47 -25.51
C VAL A 754 2.36 -21.54 -24.31
N ARG A 755 3.58 -21.06 -24.05
CA ARG A 755 3.88 -20.03 -23.07
C ARG A 755 3.86 -18.67 -23.75
N ALA A 756 3.10 -17.75 -23.19
CA ALA A 756 3.00 -16.38 -23.63
C ALA A 756 3.78 -15.43 -22.70
N TRP A 757 4.45 -14.46 -23.30
CA TRP A 757 5.26 -13.46 -22.62
C TRP A 757 4.95 -12.07 -23.20
N LYS A 758 4.53 -11.13 -22.35
CA LYS A 758 4.27 -9.75 -22.80
C LYS A 758 5.57 -9.02 -23.08
N ILE A 759 5.67 -8.40 -24.25
CA ILE A 759 6.80 -7.57 -24.64
C ILE A 759 6.50 -6.14 -24.16
N SER A 760 7.42 -5.54 -23.40
CA SER A 760 7.26 -4.18 -22.89
C SER A 760 7.06 -3.19 -24.05
N SER A 761 5.93 -2.48 -24.06
CA SER A 761 5.62 -1.47 -25.07
C SER A 761 6.48 -0.21 -24.86
N ASN A 762 7.00 0.38 -25.95
CA ASN A 762 7.75 1.63 -25.90
C ASN A 762 6.86 2.80 -25.43
N ASP A 763 7.38 3.61 -24.49
CA ASP A 763 6.70 4.79 -23.91
C ASP A 763 6.28 5.86 -24.95
N GLU A 764 6.84 5.81 -26.16
CA GLU A 764 6.48 6.71 -27.26
C GLU A 764 5.04 6.55 -27.77
N TRP A 765 4.35 5.45 -27.44
CA TRP A 765 3.05 5.08 -28.03
C TRP A 765 1.84 5.71 -27.31
N LEU A 766 1.99 6.02 -26.01
CA LEU A 766 0.89 6.44 -25.12
C LEU A 766 0.50 7.93 -25.26
N ASN A 767 1.32 8.75 -25.93
CA ASN A 767 1.16 10.21 -25.95
C ASN A 767 0.64 10.78 -27.28
N ARG A 768 0.13 9.95 -28.21
CA ARG A 768 -0.34 10.42 -29.52
C ARG A 768 -1.86 10.74 -29.52
N PRO A 769 -2.29 11.90 -30.05
CA PRO A 769 -3.68 12.38 -29.98
C PRO A 769 -4.66 11.71 -30.97
N ASP A 770 -4.20 10.75 -31.77
CA ASP A 770 -4.88 10.18 -32.94
C ASP A 770 -5.55 8.80 -32.70
N TRP A 771 -5.68 8.37 -31.44
CA TRP A 771 -6.38 7.14 -31.06
C TRP A 771 -7.90 7.34 -30.97
N ASP A 772 -8.68 6.37 -31.45
CA ASP A 772 -10.14 6.35 -31.31
C ASP A 772 -10.54 6.05 -29.84
N PHE A 773 -11.60 6.68 -29.35
CA PHE A 773 -12.11 6.54 -27.97
C PHE A 773 -12.47 5.08 -27.61
N ASN A 774 -12.68 4.22 -28.60
CA ASN A 774 -13.13 2.83 -28.42
C ASN A 774 -12.01 1.77 -28.56
N THR A 775 -10.77 2.12 -28.93
CA THR A 775 -9.70 1.12 -29.14
C THR A 775 -8.35 1.60 -28.62
N HIS A 776 -7.83 0.93 -27.58
CA HIS A 776 -6.55 1.28 -26.97
C HIS A 776 -5.37 0.68 -27.77
N PRO A 777 -4.25 1.40 -27.98
CA PRO A 777 -3.13 0.95 -28.81
C PRO A 777 -2.45 -0.35 -28.35
N ASP A 778 -2.48 -0.65 -27.05
CA ASP A 778 -1.92 -1.88 -26.49
C ASP A 778 -2.89 -3.08 -26.50
N SER A 779 -4.06 -2.93 -27.14
CA SER A 779 -5.05 -3.99 -27.22
C SER A 779 -4.58 -5.14 -28.11
N ASN A 780 -4.70 -6.37 -27.61
CA ASN A 780 -4.34 -7.59 -28.33
C ASN A 780 -5.46 -8.62 -28.13
N SER A 781 -6.49 -8.52 -28.98
CA SER A 781 -7.65 -9.42 -28.97
C SER A 781 -7.22 -10.87 -29.03
N THR A 782 -6.35 -11.19 -29.99
CA THR A 782 -5.86 -12.53 -30.27
C THR A 782 -5.23 -13.19 -29.05
N ALA A 783 -4.32 -12.49 -28.36
CA ALA A 783 -3.70 -12.99 -27.14
C ALA A 783 -4.72 -13.11 -25.98
N CYS A 784 -5.67 -12.18 -25.86
CA CYS A 784 -6.74 -12.26 -24.87
C CYS A 784 -7.55 -13.57 -24.99
N LYS A 785 -7.96 -13.95 -26.21
CA LYS A 785 -8.80 -15.14 -26.45
C LYS A 785 -8.05 -16.43 -26.18
N LEU A 786 -6.72 -16.43 -26.34
CA LEU A 786 -5.87 -17.57 -26.02
C LEU A 786 -5.89 -17.92 -24.51
N PHE A 787 -6.27 -16.99 -23.64
CA PHE A 787 -6.28 -17.15 -22.19
C PHE A 787 -7.67 -17.27 -21.55
N MET A 788 -8.74 -17.46 -22.33
CA MET A 788 -10.09 -17.70 -21.76
C MET A 788 -10.11 -18.92 -20.83
N ASP A 789 -10.80 -18.81 -19.69
CA ASP A 789 -10.85 -19.85 -18.65
C ASP A 789 -11.79 -21.02 -19.03
N PRO A 790 -11.26 -22.24 -19.28
CA PRO A 790 -12.06 -23.42 -19.60
C PRO A 790 -12.50 -24.20 -18.35
N ASN A 791 -12.34 -23.68 -17.13
CA ASN A 791 -12.75 -24.37 -15.92
C ASN A 791 -14.26 -24.18 -15.65
N ILE A 792 -15.03 -25.26 -15.77
CA ILE A 792 -16.50 -25.29 -15.65
C ILE A 792 -16.99 -24.69 -14.33
N ASN A 793 -16.23 -24.88 -13.24
CA ASN A 793 -16.56 -24.42 -11.90
C ASN A 793 -16.07 -23.00 -11.61
N SER A 794 -15.31 -22.40 -12.52
CA SER A 794 -14.79 -21.06 -12.35
C SER A 794 -15.88 -20.00 -12.56
N PRO A 795 -15.99 -19.00 -11.68
CA PRO A 795 -16.84 -17.84 -11.93
C PRO A 795 -16.34 -16.98 -13.10
N ARG A 796 -15.12 -17.24 -13.60
CA ARG A 796 -14.51 -16.58 -14.76
C ARG A 796 -14.62 -17.38 -16.06
N TRP A 797 -15.45 -18.42 -16.10
CA TRP A 797 -15.69 -19.24 -17.30
C TRP A 797 -15.81 -18.40 -18.58
N GLY A 798 -14.98 -18.68 -19.58
CA GLY A 798 -14.97 -17.98 -20.88
C GLY A 798 -14.34 -16.59 -20.87
N TRP A 799 -13.88 -16.09 -19.72
CA TRP A 799 -13.15 -14.83 -19.62
C TRP A 799 -11.66 -15.09 -19.42
N ALA A 800 -10.82 -14.31 -20.10
CA ALA A 800 -9.39 -14.29 -19.81
C ALA A 800 -9.12 -13.67 -18.42
N PRO A 801 -8.02 -13.99 -17.73
CA PRO A 801 -7.57 -13.23 -16.56
C PRO A 801 -7.46 -11.73 -16.87
N LEU A 802 -7.68 -10.87 -15.89
CA LEU A 802 -7.76 -9.41 -16.11
C LEU A 802 -6.49 -8.82 -16.73
N HIS A 803 -5.30 -9.32 -16.37
CA HIS A 803 -4.06 -8.88 -17.01
C HIS A 803 -3.94 -9.33 -18.47
N TRP A 804 -4.74 -10.27 -18.94
CA TRP A 804 -4.89 -10.62 -20.36
C TRP A 804 -6.10 -9.96 -21.02
N GLN A 805 -6.81 -9.04 -20.34
CA GLN A 805 -7.93 -8.28 -20.93
C GLN A 805 -7.54 -6.85 -21.32
N CYS A 806 -6.56 -6.24 -20.66
CA CYS A 806 -6.09 -4.88 -20.93
C CYS A 806 -4.56 -4.77 -20.76
N GLY A 807 -3.94 -3.73 -21.34
CA GLY A 807 -2.50 -3.50 -21.19
C GLY A 807 -1.66 -4.68 -21.68
N ILE A 808 -2.05 -5.28 -22.81
CA ILE A 808 -1.46 -6.55 -23.26
C ILE A 808 -0.17 -6.28 -24.03
N GLY A 809 -0.19 -5.35 -24.99
CA GLY A 809 0.94 -5.08 -25.88
C GLY A 809 1.23 -6.23 -26.83
N ASP A 810 2.42 -6.20 -27.42
CA ASP A 810 2.93 -7.32 -28.21
C ASP A 810 3.20 -8.52 -27.30
N VAL A 811 3.00 -9.74 -27.81
CA VAL A 811 3.13 -10.97 -27.01
C VAL A 811 4.00 -11.97 -27.74
N LEU A 812 5.07 -12.44 -27.10
CA LEU A 812 5.88 -13.56 -27.56
C LEU A 812 5.24 -14.88 -27.14
N LEU A 813 5.02 -15.77 -28.11
CA LEU A 813 4.60 -17.15 -27.93
C LEU A 813 5.78 -18.09 -28.21
N ILE A 814 6.04 -19.01 -27.28
CA ILE A 814 6.99 -20.12 -27.44
C ILE A 814 6.36 -21.41 -26.93
N ARG A 815 6.82 -22.58 -27.38
CA ARG A 815 6.33 -23.84 -26.79
C ARG A 815 6.92 -24.04 -25.39
N ALA A 816 6.09 -24.58 -24.49
CA ALA A 816 6.49 -24.84 -23.11
C ALA A 816 7.52 -25.96 -22.97
N ASP A 817 7.65 -26.82 -23.97
CA ASP A 817 8.62 -27.92 -24.05
C ASP A 817 9.92 -27.52 -24.76
N ASP A 818 10.13 -26.22 -25.01
CA ASP A 818 11.34 -25.65 -25.60
C ASP A 818 11.62 -26.14 -27.05
N ASN A 819 10.59 -26.65 -27.73
CA ASN A 819 10.63 -26.98 -29.15
C ASN A 819 10.22 -25.78 -30.02
N ASP A 820 10.53 -25.86 -31.32
CA ASP A 820 10.17 -24.84 -32.31
C ASP A 820 8.62 -24.68 -32.41
N LEU A 821 8.14 -23.43 -32.32
CA LEU A 821 6.75 -23.05 -32.60
C LEU A 821 6.65 -22.46 -34.01
N SER A 822 5.87 -23.10 -34.89
CA SER A 822 5.61 -22.57 -36.23
C SER A 822 4.61 -21.40 -36.18
N VAL A 823 4.70 -20.47 -37.13
CA VAL A 823 3.72 -19.38 -37.29
C VAL A 823 2.33 -19.95 -37.56
N ASP A 824 2.24 -20.96 -38.42
CA ASP A 824 0.97 -21.58 -38.82
C ASP A 824 0.25 -22.23 -37.63
N ASP A 825 0.98 -22.91 -36.73
CA ASP A 825 0.36 -23.55 -35.56
C ASP A 825 -0.06 -22.52 -34.51
N ALA A 826 0.74 -21.47 -34.31
CA ALA A 826 0.37 -20.37 -33.41
C ALA A 826 -0.85 -19.61 -33.93
N GLU A 827 -0.88 -19.31 -35.23
CA GLU A 827 -2.01 -18.65 -35.89
C GLU A 827 -3.27 -19.51 -35.84
N LEU A 828 -3.17 -20.81 -36.18
CA LEU A 828 -4.30 -21.73 -36.12
C LEU A 828 -4.87 -21.81 -34.70
N LEU A 829 -4.02 -21.96 -33.69
CA LEU A 829 -4.44 -22.03 -32.28
C LEU A 829 -5.17 -20.74 -31.86
N CYS A 830 -4.62 -19.58 -32.21
CA CYS A 830 -5.22 -18.29 -31.89
C CYS A 830 -6.57 -18.09 -32.60
N ARG A 831 -6.65 -18.41 -33.90
CA ARG A 831 -7.90 -18.33 -34.68
C ARG A 831 -8.95 -19.32 -34.18
N PHE A 832 -8.54 -20.52 -33.77
CA PHE A 832 -9.44 -21.50 -33.17
C PHE A 832 -10.07 -20.97 -31.88
N CYS A 833 -9.28 -20.31 -31.02
CA CYS A 833 -9.79 -19.63 -29.83
C CYS A 833 -10.82 -18.55 -30.17
N GLU A 834 -10.53 -17.70 -31.17
CA GLU A 834 -11.37 -16.55 -31.50
C GLU A 834 -12.64 -16.92 -32.28
N TRP A 835 -12.56 -17.85 -33.23
CA TRP A 835 -13.66 -18.09 -34.18
C TRP A 835 -14.52 -19.30 -33.84
N LYS A 836 -13.97 -20.27 -33.07
CA LYS A 836 -14.72 -21.46 -32.64
C LYS A 836 -15.02 -21.39 -31.15
N LEU A 837 -14.01 -21.22 -30.31
CA LEU A 837 -14.20 -21.34 -28.87
C LEU A 837 -14.96 -20.16 -28.26
N LEU A 838 -14.66 -18.92 -28.64
CA LEU A 838 -15.33 -17.74 -28.08
C LEU A 838 -16.87 -17.79 -28.24
N PRO A 839 -17.44 -18.04 -29.45
CA PRO A 839 -18.88 -18.24 -29.59
C PRO A 839 -19.42 -19.39 -28.73
N MET A 840 -18.64 -20.47 -28.58
CA MET A 840 -19.03 -21.61 -27.75
C MET A 840 -19.08 -21.28 -26.26
N PHE A 841 -18.14 -20.46 -25.78
CA PHE A 841 -18.14 -19.91 -24.43
C PHE A 841 -19.36 -19.00 -24.21
N GLU A 842 -19.69 -18.12 -25.17
CA GLU A 842 -20.85 -17.21 -25.13
C GLU A 842 -22.19 -17.97 -25.11
N ASP A 843 -22.33 -19.00 -25.94
CA ASP A 843 -23.47 -19.91 -25.95
C ASP A 843 -23.67 -20.57 -24.58
N ALA A 844 -22.58 -21.05 -23.95
CA ALA A 844 -22.63 -21.64 -22.61
C ALA A 844 -22.88 -20.63 -21.48
N MET A 845 -22.66 -19.33 -21.73
CA MET A 845 -23.02 -18.23 -20.82
C MET A 845 -24.47 -17.76 -20.99
N GLY A 846 -25.19 -18.26 -22.00
CA GLY A 846 -26.54 -17.81 -22.36
C GLY A 846 -26.57 -16.47 -23.10
N ALA A 847 -25.42 -16.01 -23.59
CA ALA A 847 -25.28 -14.81 -24.42
C ALA A 847 -25.35 -15.11 -25.93
N GLY A 848 -25.15 -16.38 -26.31
CA GLY A 848 -25.21 -16.83 -27.70
C GLY A 848 -26.57 -17.39 -28.14
N TRP A 849 -26.64 -17.85 -29.39
CA TRP A 849 -27.87 -18.27 -30.07
C TRP A 849 -28.15 -19.78 -29.91
N VAL A 850 -27.14 -20.56 -29.50
CA VAL A 850 -27.24 -22.01 -29.34
C VAL A 850 -27.20 -22.35 -27.86
N LYS A 851 -28.16 -23.16 -27.39
CA LYS A 851 -28.14 -23.66 -26.01
C LYS A 851 -27.07 -24.74 -25.88
N ARG A 852 -25.89 -24.35 -25.38
CA ARG A 852 -24.75 -25.25 -25.13
C ARG A 852 -24.47 -25.34 -23.64
N ASN A 853 -24.03 -26.50 -23.15
CA ASN A 853 -23.58 -26.63 -21.76
C ASN A 853 -22.05 -26.45 -21.65
N LYS A 854 -21.54 -26.12 -20.45
CA LYS A 854 -20.10 -25.87 -20.26
C LYS A 854 -19.21 -27.09 -20.54
N GLN A 855 -19.68 -28.31 -20.24
CA GLN A 855 -18.91 -29.53 -20.48
C GLN A 855 -18.71 -29.78 -21.98
N GLU A 856 -19.74 -29.56 -22.79
CA GLU A 856 -19.67 -29.65 -24.26
C GLU A 856 -18.59 -28.73 -24.84
N VAL A 857 -18.37 -27.56 -24.23
CA VAL A 857 -17.31 -26.63 -24.66
C VAL A 857 -15.94 -27.19 -24.30
N VAL A 858 -15.72 -27.67 -23.07
CA VAL A 858 -14.42 -28.23 -22.67
C VAL A 858 -14.06 -29.47 -23.49
N ASP A 859 -15.02 -30.37 -23.71
CA ASP A 859 -14.82 -31.60 -24.49
C ASP A 859 -14.51 -31.29 -25.97
N PHE A 860 -14.92 -30.12 -26.45
CA PHE A 860 -14.58 -29.66 -27.79
C PHE A 860 -13.14 -29.15 -27.93
N ILE A 861 -12.50 -28.72 -26.83
CA ILE A 861 -11.13 -28.19 -26.83
C ILE A 861 -10.14 -29.36 -26.95
N THR A 862 -9.90 -29.81 -28.17
CA THR A 862 -8.99 -30.92 -28.49
C THR A 862 -8.14 -30.61 -29.70
N ARG A 863 -6.99 -31.29 -29.81
CA ARG A 863 -6.15 -31.22 -31.02
C ARG A 863 -6.91 -31.61 -32.28
N GLU A 864 -7.72 -32.67 -32.20
CA GLU A 864 -8.48 -33.17 -33.34
C GLU A 864 -9.47 -32.14 -33.90
N ASN A 865 -10.20 -31.44 -33.02
CA ASN A 865 -11.13 -30.40 -33.46
C ASN A 865 -10.42 -29.14 -33.97
N MET A 866 -9.23 -28.82 -33.46
CA MET A 866 -8.40 -27.75 -34.00
C MET A 866 -7.91 -28.10 -35.43
N GLU A 867 -7.53 -29.34 -35.69
CA GLU A 867 -7.14 -29.78 -37.04
C GLU A 867 -8.33 -29.85 -38.00
N LYS A 868 -9.51 -30.30 -37.55
CA LYS A 868 -10.75 -30.18 -38.36
C LYS A 868 -11.06 -28.73 -38.73
N PHE A 869 -10.84 -27.80 -37.79
CA PHE A 869 -10.98 -26.37 -38.09
C PHE A 869 -9.95 -25.87 -39.11
N ARG A 870 -8.73 -26.43 -39.13
CA ARG A 870 -7.75 -26.15 -40.19
C ARG A 870 -8.29 -26.55 -41.56
N GLU A 871 -8.88 -27.74 -41.68
CA GLU A 871 -9.49 -28.23 -42.93
C GLU A 871 -10.64 -27.31 -43.39
N GLU A 872 -11.50 -26.87 -42.46
CA GLU A 872 -12.59 -25.91 -42.76
C GLU A 872 -12.08 -24.55 -43.26
N LEU A 873 -10.97 -24.05 -42.70
CA LEU A 873 -10.33 -22.81 -43.15
C LEU A 873 -9.77 -22.97 -44.58
N MET A 874 -9.16 -24.12 -44.87
CA MET A 874 -8.62 -24.42 -46.19
C MET A 874 -9.72 -24.60 -47.24
N SER A 875 -10.87 -25.19 -46.88
CA SER A 875 -12.02 -25.31 -47.79
C SER A 875 -12.69 -23.97 -48.07
N ARG A 876 -12.78 -23.07 -47.07
CA ARG A 876 -13.32 -21.70 -47.26
C ARG A 876 -12.37 -20.79 -48.03
N GLY A 877 -11.06 -21.04 -47.93
CA GLY A 877 -10.03 -20.30 -48.68
C GLY A 877 -10.03 -20.58 -50.19
N GLN A 878 -10.64 -21.68 -50.64
CA GLN A 878 -10.82 -21.97 -52.07
C GLN A 878 -12.02 -21.23 -52.69
N ASP A 879 -12.94 -20.69 -51.88
CA ASP A 879 -14.13 -19.95 -52.34
C ASP A 879 -13.94 -18.41 -52.36
N ASN A 880 -12.84 -17.88 -51.81
CA ASN A 880 -12.59 -16.45 -51.66
C ASN A 880 -11.61 -15.87 -52.71
N GLU A 881 -11.84 -16.18 -53.99
CA GLU A 881 -11.36 -15.34 -55.11
C GLU A 881 -12.39 -14.28 -55.53
N VAL A 882 -13.50 -14.12 -54.80
CA VAL A 882 -14.46 -13.03 -55.01
C VAL A 882 -14.97 -12.52 -53.66
N ILE A 883 -14.43 -11.38 -53.21
CA ILE A 883 -15.12 -10.17 -52.70
C ILE A 883 -14.06 -9.16 -52.29
#